data_AF-A0A354MP43-F1
#
_entry.id   AF-A0A354MP43-F1
#
_cell.length_a   1.000
_cell.length_b   1.000
_cell.length_c   1.000
_cell.angle_alpha   90.00
_cell.angle_beta   90.00
_cell.angle_gamma   90.00
#
_symmetry.space_group_name_H-M   'P 1'
#
loop_
_entity.id
_entity.type
_entity.pdbx_description
1 polymer ?
#
loop_
_entity_poly.entity_id
_entity_poly.type
_entity_poly.pdbx_seq_one_letter_code
_entity_poly.pdbx_strand_id
1 'polypeptide(L)'
;MLAAALFSLFRLPAAAESAYRKITGTEDLISGQYVMVTPTGLAPGELRETEFAITTKAPVLDADTVVDTAGAVWILTVTENGVTLMDAYGRNIAPFGDGSYGVTAGAYEWQVLWDDEYFSIHGYSGDEPVTLVSDTIYDDGGFHACRDTDIEADPDSYESRFTLYRYMEVQVEPEPSKPEESKPEESKPEPSEPEESKPEPSEPKPSEPEPSEPEPSEPAKTSPEVTVSPEGGAVAAGEEITLSCEDETAGIYFALSADGVNYQDWELYADPISFEKGFGTVYLRAYSAAGGCEPGEETEAVFTEKFDLGWNLYFGQLHAHTDISDGTGSVEEAFRYASQVENLDFFAVTDHSNSFENAGAGEIAGDGAAVSPDWAAGKQAAASVTGENFVGLFGFEMTWPEDKQLGHISTFNTPGWQTRDQEDFSDVTTALENYYRALTTVPGSVSQFNHPNTIYGDFERFNHYSAEYDEAVSLLEIAGEDGVVDCGYYNLALDKGWHVAPANNQNNHNGQWGDASDARTVVLAKSLTEESLYAAMKDRRVYATQDSDLAISYELNGAVMGSILPESEEAEITVFLSDPTDAAIGNVEVIADGGAVLAQQWVETTAKMLELSVPGGHGYYYLRVTQPDGDVAVTAPVWMDGYDDMGIERFTSDTAAPVRGEEIGLTVTLYNDEPVDFAVESLELYADDTPVETIPDPGNVAGMSTRDYTIPYTHQELGVTEFRVEAIGSMNGERRSYEDTLSLSFRVPEQVKHIAVDASHDNSGIDRLNRLVEIAARNSISVKKFETELPENSELLLITAPSESFDEEFVERVRAFAENGGTVILCGQADMGDRDLHTSDELNKLLEAMGATVRLNDDTAWDEESGGNTPDAVSTNVFNPDSGLTSSLTPEQTFTQRAGCTVNPGSGTHLVKGRSTTRGVDADGDGQETDGDAVLLAFEELPCGGKVYVSGGLLLSDDAMKEPDNVWKSVSGNQGIVEALLKIERAAYPELVTIGEMRSGKAGEIYHIRGWVTSGTSRPGNTFSKTVYLQDDTGGVALVPFAGDEVQVGTPIEAVGRKEIRGGNVVLKLIDCEVLDEPLYNYTPETIPNKTAMDYETNGGRLVQVEGKVTKVTYAVGGRGISRITLKDGNGDYAEILIEDGIVSGADGENNLASQVKKGRTVRAIGILHLDSEGTPVLRVRNCDEVVYVPPVPVSGGSRRNPRTGDLIWIAVGVMALSGVGLAVLLKKKKR
;
A
#
# COMPACT_ATOMS: atom_id res chain seq x y z
N MET A 1 26.42 -16.18 -49.34
CA MET A 1 27.68 -16.53 -48.66
C MET A 1 28.77 -15.56 -49.11
N LEU A 2 29.66 -15.08 -48.26
CA LEU A 2 29.63 -14.92 -46.79
C LEU A 2 30.84 -14.05 -46.40
N ALA A 3 30.69 -13.23 -45.35
CA ALA A 3 31.74 -12.78 -44.44
C ALA A 3 32.85 -11.81 -44.93
N ALA A 4 32.97 -10.72 -44.14
CA ALA A 4 34.21 -10.25 -43.49
C ALA A 4 35.28 -9.49 -44.31
N ALA A 5 36.04 -8.56 -43.71
CA ALA A 5 35.84 -7.81 -42.45
C ALA A 5 36.88 -6.68 -42.29
N LEU A 6 36.51 -5.65 -41.52
CA LEU A 6 37.33 -4.80 -40.63
C LEU A 6 38.60 -4.08 -41.17
N PHE A 7 38.64 -2.77 -40.87
CA PHE A 7 39.78 -1.99 -40.34
C PHE A 7 40.92 -1.60 -41.31
N SER A 8 41.65 -0.49 -41.08
CA SER A 8 41.37 0.74 -40.28
C SER A 8 42.49 1.75 -40.58
N LEU A 9 42.18 3.05 -40.61
CA LEU A 9 42.91 4.14 -39.93
C LEU A 9 42.52 5.53 -40.46
N PHE A 10 41.55 6.15 -39.79
CA PHE A 10 41.78 7.49 -39.25
C PHE A 10 41.44 7.44 -37.77
N ARG A 11 42.26 8.09 -36.94
CA ARG A 11 42.01 8.27 -35.50
C ARG A 11 41.64 9.72 -35.25
N LEU A 12 40.51 9.93 -34.58
CA LEU A 12 40.27 11.12 -33.76
C LEU A 12 40.71 10.80 -32.31
N PRO A 13 40.86 11.81 -31.42
CA PRO A 13 41.41 11.59 -30.09
C PRO A 13 40.49 10.73 -29.21
N ALA A 14 41.07 10.12 -28.16
CA ALA A 14 40.27 9.52 -27.11
C ALA A 14 39.58 10.64 -26.31
N ALA A 15 38.28 10.46 -26.02
CA ALA A 15 37.60 11.26 -25.02
C ALA A 15 38.21 10.96 -23.63
N ALA A 16 38.17 11.96 -22.75
CA ALA A 16 38.49 11.75 -21.34
C ALA A 16 37.27 11.13 -20.65
N GLU A 17 37.48 10.10 -19.82
CA GLU A 17 36.49 9.68 -18.84
C GLU A 17 36.45 10.73 -17.73
N SER A 18 35.40 11.57 -17.71
CA SER A 18 35.08 12.40 -16.56
C SER A 18 34.23 11.59 -15.57
N ALA A 19 34.50 11.77 -14.28
CA ALA A 19 33.80 11.05 -13.22
C ALA A 19 33.82 11.84 -11.91
N TYR A 20 32.78 11.67 -11.10
CA TYR A 20 32.74 12.16 -9.72
C TYR A 20 33.59 11.25 -8.83
N ARG A 21 34.58 11.80 -8.11
CA ARG A 21 35.51 11.04 -7.26
C ARG A 21 35.54 11.56 -5.83
N LYS A 22 35.64 10.66 -4.84
CA LYS A 22 35.75 11.00 -3.42
C LYS A 22 36.92 11.95 -3.17
N ILE A 23 36.67 13.06 -2.48
CA ILE A 23 37.73 13.90 -1.88
C ILE A 23 37.94 13.51 -0.41
N THR A 24 39.15 13.72 0.11
CA THR A 24 39.59 13.20 1.42
C THR A 24 40.21 14.27 2.33
N GLY A 25 39.84 15.54 2.14
CA GLY A 25 40.36 16.67 2.90
C GLY A 25 39.82 18.01 2.39
N THR A 26 39.92 19.05 3.20
CA THR A 26 39.43 20.41 2.84
C THR A 26 40.35 21.11 1.82
N GLU A 27 41.56 20.62 1.61
CA GLU A 27 42.46 21.10 0.55
C GLU A 27 41.98 20.82 -0.88
N ASP A 28 41.14 19.79 -1.07
CA ASP A 28 40.56 19.43 -2.38
C ASP A 28 39.19 20.07 -2.64
N LEU A 29 38.59 20.66 -1.60
CA LEU A 29 37.29 21.34 -1.62
C LEU A 29 37.43 22.73 -2.26
N ILE A 30 37.22 22.80 -3.58
CA ILE A 30 37.16 24.04 -4.36
C ILE A 30 35.92 24.07 -5.25
N SER A 31 35.50 25.25 -5.70
CA SER A 31 34.21 25.43 -6.38
C SER A 31 34.02 24.53 -7.61
N GLY A 32 32.83 23.94 -7.75
CA GLY A 32 32.49 22.99 -8.81
C GLY A 32 31.27 22.13 -8.48
N GLN A 33 31.03 21.11 -9.30
CA GLN A 33 29.97 20.12 -9.09
C GLN A 33 30.42 18.99 -8.16
N TYR A 34 29.52 18.60 -7.25
CA TYR A 34 29.69 17.53 -6.28
C TYR A 34 28.43 16.68 -6.17
N VAL A 35 28.60 15.45 -5.68
CA VAL A 35 27.53 14.64 -5.08
C VAL A 35 27.90 14.46 -3.59
N MET A 36 26.93 14.63 -2.69
CA MET A 36 27.15 14.66 -1.24
C MET A 36 26.45 13.46 -0.59
N VAL A 37 27.18 12.38 -0.29
CA VAL A 37 26.57 11.09 0.09
C VAL A 37 26.81 10.76 1.56
N THR A 38 25.76 10.43 2.29
CA THR A 38 25.80 10.00 3.70
C THR A 38 26.42 8.59 3.85
N PRO A 39 26.83 8.19 5.07
CA PRO A 39 27.17 6.80 5.39
C PRO A 39 26.09 5.76 5.05
N THR A 40 24.81 6.16 5.01
CA THR A 40 23.67 5.31 4.63
C THR A 40 23.50 5.17 3.10
N GLY A 41 24.22 5.95 2.29
CA GLY A 41 24.14 5.93 0.83
C GLY A 41 23.14 6.92 0.22
N LEU A 42 22.51 7.76 1.05
CA LEU A 42 21.55 8.79 0.64
C LEU A 42 22.28 10.09 0.27
N ALA A 43 21.71 10.88 -0.62
CA ALA A 43 22.23 12.18 -1.02
C ALA A 43 21.10 13.20 -1.25
N PRO A 44 21.33 14.50 -1.00
CA PRO A 44 20.33 15.54 -1.25
C PRO A 44 20.14 15.73 -2.76
N GLY A 45 18.88 15.75 -3.18
CA GLY A 45 18.42 16.09 -4.52
C GLY A 45 18.05 17.56 -4.63
N GLU A 46 16.76 17.85 -4.46
CA GLU A 46 16.12 19.10 -4.90
C GLU A 46 15.31 19.76 -3.78
N LEU A 47 15.32 21.09 -3.69
CA LEU A 47 14.52 21.82 -2.70
C LEU A 47 13.00 21.69 -2.97
N ARG A 48 12.24 21.21 -1.99
CA ARG A 48 10.77 21.32 -1.94
C ARG A 48 10.38 22.54 -1.10
N GLU A 49 9.83 23.56 -1.75
CA GLU A 49 9.47 24.83 -1.07
C GLU A 49 8.21 24.71 -0.18
N THR A 50 7.41 23.65 -0.36
CA THR A 50 6.20 23.33 0.42
C THR A 50 6.50 22.63 1.75
N GLU A 51 7.56 21.82 1.79
CA GLU A 51 7.93 20.97 2.94
C GLU A 51 9.14 21.48 3.72
N PHE A 52 9.79 22.55 3.22
CA PHE A 52 10.96 23.18 3.85
C PHE A 52 12.18 22.26 3.97
N ALA A 53 12.27 21.27 3.09
CA ALA A 53 13.29 20.24 3.02
C ALA A 53 13.80 20.05 1.58
N ILE A 54 14.81 19.20 1.43
CA ILE A 54 15.41 18.80 0.16
C ILE A 54 15.17 17.31 -0.04
N THR A 55 14.70 16.90 -1.21
CA THR A 55 14.41 15.49 -1.54
C THR A 55 15.64 14.61 -1.39
N THR A 56 15.42 13.32 -1.12
CA THR A 56 16.48 12.31 -1.12
C THR A 56 16.63 11.66 -2.48
N LYS A 57 17.86 11.31 -2.84
CA LYS A 57 18.19 10.44 -3.98
C LYS A 57 19.25 9.42 -3.52
N ALA A 58 19.33 8.27 -4.20
CA ALA A 58 20.25 7.17 -3.87
C ALA A 58 21.30 6.96 -5.00
N PRO A 59 22.42 7.71 -5.02
CA PRO A 59 23.44 7.59 -6.07
C PRO A 59 24.19 6.25 -6.02
N VAL A 60 24.47 5.67 -7.19
CA VAL A 60 25.16 4.39 -7.34
C VAL A 60 26.68 4.58 -7.26
N LEU A 61 27.32 3.92 -6.28
CA LEU A 61 28.76 4.04 -6.01
C LEU A 61 29.55 2.80 -6.42
N ASP A 62 30.72 2.98 -7.06
CA ASP A 62 31.80 1.98 -7.08
C ASP A 62 33.04 2.56 -6.39
N ALA A 63 33.29 2.10 -5.16
CA ALA A 63 34.39 2.49 -4.29
C ALA A 63 34.55 4.03 -4.15
N ASP A 64 35.59 4.61 -4.75
CA ASP A 64 35.93 6.04 -4.66
C ASP A 64 35.27 6.88 -5.77
N THR A 65 34.32 6.31 -6.52
CA THR A 65 33.64 6.92 -7.68
C THR A 65 32.13 6.79 -7.63
N VAL A 66 31.41 7.83 -8.06
CA VAL A 66 29.98 7.75 -8.37
C VAL A 66 29.82 7.29 -9.82
N VAL A 67 28.99 6.28 -10.04
CA VAL A 67 28.71 5.67 -11.35
C VAL A 67 27.40 6.23 -11.91
N ASP A 68 26.38 6.41 -11.07
CA ASP A 68 25.18 7.19 -11.36
C ASP A 68 24.91 8.16 -10.20
N THR A 69 24.58 9.40 -10.52
CA THR A 69 24.30 10.46 -9.55
C THR A 69 22.87 10.46 -9.04
N ALA A 70 21.93 9.76 -9.70
CA ALA A 70 20.49 9.80 -9.39
C ALA A 70 19.92 11.23 -9.27
N GLY A 71 20.49 12.21 -9.98
CA GLY A 71 20.11 13.63 -9.92
C GLY A 71 20.70 14.43 -8.74
N ALA A 72 21.45 13.81 -7.81
CA ALA A 72 21.98 14.43 -6.59
C ALA A 72 23.19 15.37 -6.79
N VAL A 73 23.17 16.21 -7.83
CA VAL A 73 24.30 17.07 -8.22
C VAL A 73 24.15 18.47 -7.66
N TRP A 74 25.10 18.86 -6.81
CA TRP A 74 25.18 20.17 -6.18
C TRP A 74 26.36 20.99 -6.69
N ILE A 75 26.12 22.28 -6.95
CA ILE A 75 27.16 23.25 -7.28
C ILE A 75 27.57 23.95 -5.99
N LEU A 76 28.74 23.57 -5.48
CA LEU A 76 29.36 24.20 -4.31
C LEU A 76 30.21 25.37 -4.80
N THR A 77 29.99 26.57 -4.27
CA THR A 77 30.85 27.73 -4.50
C THR A 77 31.59 28.10 -3.22
N VAL A 78 32.90 27.81 -3.17
CA VAL A 78 33.76 28.11 -2.02
C VAL A 78 34.11 29.60 -1.97
N THR A 79 34.00 30.20 -0.78
CA THR A 79 34.20 31.63 -0.53
C THR A 79 35.38 31.88 0.43
N GLU A 80 35.54 33.11 0.96
CA GLU A 80 36.55 33.38 2.01
C GLU A 80 36.11 32.86 3.40
N ASN A 81 34.80 32.59 3.59
CA ASN A 81 34.20 32.22 4.88
C ASN A 81 33.62 30.79 4.92
N GLY A 82 33.20 30.24 3.78
CA GLY A 82 32.45 28.98 3.73
C GLY A 82 32.16 28.52 2.30
N VAL A 83 30.98 27.93 2.08
CA VAL A 83 30.46 27.57 0.75
C VAL A 83 29.03 28.08 0.57
N THR A 84 28.64 28.47 -0.64
CA THR A 84 27.21 28.51 -1.01
C THR A 84 26.83 27.18 -1.65
N LEU A 85 25.64 26.69 -1.33
CA LEU A 85 25.07 25.45 -1.86
C LEU A 85 23.96 25.80 -2.84
N MET A 86 24.08 25.30 -4.08
CA MET A 86 23.11 25.48 -5.15
C MET A 86 22.76 24.14 -5.79
N ASP A 87 21.48 23.85 -5.97
CA ASP A 87 21.00 22.61 -6.57
C ASP A 87 21.26 22.55 -8.09
N ALA A 88 20.95 21.40 -8.71
CA ALA A 88 21.08 21.21 -10.15
C ALA A 88 20.22 22.18 -11.01
N TYR A 89 19.21 22.81 -10.40
CA TYR A 89 18.21 23.68 -11.02
C TYR A 89 18.55 25.18 -10.82
N GLY A 90 19.65 25.49 -10.11
CA GLY A 90 20.14 26.85 -9.88
C GLY A 90 19.58 27.55 -8.65
N ARG A 91 18.81 26.87 -7.79
CA ARG A 91 18.30 27.42 -6.53
C ARG A 91 19.37 27.29 -5.45
N ASN A 92 19.69 28.39 -4.77
CA ASN A 92 20.57 28.35 -3.59
C ASN A 92 19.74 28.05 -2.34
N ILE A 93 20.31 27.34 -1.37
CA ILE A 93 19.65 27.02 -0.09
C ILE A 93 20.20 27.81 1.09
N ALA A 94 19.30 28.24 1.97
CA ALA A 94 19.58 28.89 3.25
C ALA A 94 18.80 28.18 4.37
N PRO A 95 19.29 28.20 5.63
CA PRO A 95 18.45 27.98 6.80
C PRO A 95 17.35 29.04 6.89
N PHE A 96 16.34 28.80 7.71
CA PHE A 96 15.37 29.84 8.06
C PHE A 96 15.97 31.03 8.82
N GLY A 97 15.23 32.15 8.81
CA GLY A 97 15.70 33.43 9.37
C GLY A 97 15.30 33.70 10.82
N ASP A 98 14.59 32.76 11.47
CA ASP A 98 13.81 33.03 12.70
C ASP A 98 14.05 32.06 13.87
N GLY A 99 14.89 31.03 13.71
CA GLY A 99 15.17 30.01 14.73
C GLY A 99 14.38 28.71 14.58
N SER A 100 13.58 28.57 13.52
CA SER A 100 12.96 27.30 13.12
C SER A 100 13.95 26.34 12.45
N TYR A 101 13.60 25.05 12.40
CA TYR A 101 14.27 24.01 11.64
C TYR A 101 13.78 24.02 10.18
N GLY A 102 14.63 23.62 9.24
CA GLY A 102 14.30 23.59 7.81
C GLY A 102 15.14 24.51 6.93
N VAL A 103 14.98 24.36 5.62
CA VAL A 103 15.70 25.11 4.57
C VAL A 103 14.73 25.79 3.60
N THR A 104 15.19 26.88 2.99
CA THR A 104 14.42 27.68 2.04
C THR A 104 15.30 28.24 0.92
N ALA A 105 14.68 28.73 -0.15
CA ALA A 105 15.37 29.30 -1.30
C ALA A 105 16.05 30.63 -0.92
N GLY A 106 17.38 30.65 -0.85
CA GLY A 106 18.15 31.81 -0.41
C GLY A 106 19.66 31.64 -0.57
N ALA A 107 20.37 32.74 -0.75
CA ALA A 107 21.84 32.73 -0.81
C ALA A 107 22.43 32.81 0.61
N TYR A 108 23.12 31.75 1.04
CA TYR A 108 23.72 31.63 2.37
C TYR A 108 25.17 31.08 2.30
N GLU A 109 26.05 31.56 3.17
CA GLU A 109 27.43 31.04 3.33
C GLU A 109 27.46 30.00 4.47
N TRP A 110 27.42 28.72 4.11
CA TRP A 110 27.52 27.60 5.04
C TRP A 110 28.98 27.32 5.42
N GLN A 111 29.24 27.01 6.69
CA GLN A 111 30.56 26.58 7.16
C GLN A 111 30.72 25.06 6.96
N VAL A 112 31.75 24.64 6.23
CA VAL A 112 32.08 23.21 6.08
C VAL A 112 33.18 22.82 7.06
N LEU A 113 32.95 21.74 7.80
CA LEU A 113 33.92 21.11 8.70
C LEU A 113 34.32 19.72 8.17
N TRP A 114 35.47 19.22 8.63
CA TRP A 114 36.04 17.92 8.28
C TRP A 114 36.71 17.31 9.53
N ASP A 115 36.45 16.03 9.81
CA ASP A 115 36.82 15.36 11.07
C ASP A 115 37.94 14.30 10.95
N ASP A 116 38.65 14.31 9.81
CA ASP A 116 39.56 13.27 9.30
C ASP A 116 38.90 12.06 8.60
N GLU A 117 37.56 11.93 8.54
CA GLU A 117 36.86 10.87 7.78
C GLU A 117 35.63 11.34 6.96
N TYR A 118 34.89 12.34 7.44
CA TYR A 118 33.66 12.90 6.84
C TYR A 118 33.62 14.44 6.86
N PHE A 119 32.83 15.01 5.95
CA PHE A 119 32.45 16.43 5.96
C PHE A 119 31.12 16.62 6.70
N SER A 120 30.91 17.79 7.31
CA SER A 120 29.60 18.24 7.80
C SER A 120 29.40 19.73 7.50
N ILE A 121 28.15 20.17 7.37
CA ILE A 121 27.78 21.49 6.83
C ILE A 121 26.92 22.25 7.84
N HIS A 122 27.42 23.40 8.28
CA HIS A 122 26.97 24.14 9.47
C HIS A 122 26.48 25.55 9.09
N GLY A 123 25.50 26.06 9.83
CA GLY A 123 24.88 27.35 9.62
C GLY A 123 24.20 27.88 10.88
N TYR A 124 23.36 28.90 10.73
CA TYR A 124 22.56 29.50 11.79
C TYR A 124 21.16 29.82 11.28
N SER A 125 20.14 29.43 12.06
CA SER A 125 18.75 29.87 11.91
C SER A 125 18.50 31.00 12.89
N GLY A 126 18.45 32.25 12.40
CA GLY A 126 18.46 33.44 13.25
C GLY A 126 19.75 33.58 14.07
N ASP A 127 19.66 33.43 15.39
CA ASP A 127 20.81 33.39 16.33
C ASP A 127 21.17 31.94 16.76
N GLU A 128 20.35 30.92 16.41
CA GLU A 128 20.54 29.52 16.83
C GLU A 128 21.39 28.73 15.81
N PRO A 129 22.32 27.85 16.25
CA PRO A 129 23.14 27.05 15.34
C PRO A 129 22.36 25.87 14.74
N VAL A 130 22.63 25.57 13.46
CA VAL A 130 22.00 24.47 12.72
C VAL A 130 23.03 23.72 11.87
N THR A 131 22.77 22.44 11.64
CA THR A 131 23.56 21.56 10.77
C THR A 131 22.66 20.98 9.68
N LEU A 132 23.16 20.88 8.45
CA LEU A 132 22.47 20.16 7.36
C LEU A 132 22.57 18.66 7.61
N VAL A 133 21.42 17.97 7.68
CA VAL A 133 21.30 16.55 7.98
C VAL A 133 20.37 15.86 7.00
N SER A 134 20.49 14.53 6.85
CA SER A 134 19.37 13.66 6.46
C SER A 134 18.62 13.27 7.73
N ASP A 135 17.31 13.46 7.74
CA ASP A 135 16.44 13.00 8.82
C ASP A 135 15.92 11.59 8.49
N THR A 136 16.18 10.62 9.36
CA THR A 136 15.79 9.21 9.14
C THR A 136 14.47 8.83 9.83
N ILE A 137 13.71 9.79 10.37
CA ILE A 137 12.39 9.57 10.97
C ILE A 137 11.27 9.58 9.90
N TYR A 138 11.47 10.28 8.79
CA TYR A 138 10.53 10.33 7.66
C TYR A 138 10.92 9.33 6.57
N ASP A 139 9.94 8.64 5.97
CA ASP A 139 10.15 7.57 4.98
C ASP A 139 10.91 8.00 3.71
N ASP A 140 10.97 9.30 3.42
CA ASP A 140 11.73 9.85 2.28
C ASP A 140 13.16 10.30 2.62
N GLY A 141 13.57 10.30 3.90
CA GLY A 141 14.93 10.66 4.34
C GLY A 141 15.31 12.15 4.27
N GLY A 142 14.33 13.03 4.06
CA GLY A 142 14.50 14.43 3.62
C GLY A 142 15.61 15.24 4.27
N PHE A 143 16.42 15.91 3.44
CA PHE A 143 17.58 16.69 3.89
C PHE A 143 17.20 18.12 4.30
N HIS A 144 17.55 18.54 5.50
CA HIS A 144 17.21 19.88 6.00
C HIS A 144 18.18 20.41 7.07
N ALA A 145 18.02 21.67 7.49
CA ALA A 145 18.80 22.27 8.57
C ALA A 145 18.13 22.00 9.93
N CYS A 146 18.63 21.00 10.65
CA CYS A 146 18.20 20.68 12.00
C CYS A 146 19.06 21.47 13.03
N ARG A 147 18.50 21.79 14.20
CA ARG A 147 19.24 22.55 15.23
C ARG A 147 20.22 21.63 15.94
N ASP A 148 21.41 22.13 16.24
CA ASP A 148 22.46 21.34 16.90
C ASP A 148 22.00 20.76 18.26
N THR A 149 21.06 21.43 18.94
CA THR A 149 20.45 20.95 20.19
C THR A 149 19.54 19.75 20.04
N ASP A 150 18.92 19.59 18.88
CA ASP A 150 17.99 18.51 18.58
C ASP A 150 18.80 17.28 18.12
N ILE A 151 19.87 17.51 17.34
CA ILE A 151 20.90 16.51 17.02
C ILE A 151 21.65 16.04 18.29
N GLU A 152 21.90 16.90 19.28
CA GLU A 152 22.41 16.49 20.59
C GLU A 152 21.39 15.73 21.45
N ALA A 153 20.09 15.85 21.17
CA ALA A 153 19.01 15.17 21.90
C ALA A 153 18.71 13.78 21.33
N ASP A 154 18.70 13.63 20.01
CA ASP A 154 18.54 12.37 19.29
C ASP A 154 19.57 12.23 18.15
N PRO A 155 20.81 11.79 18.46
CA PRO A 155 21.91 11.73 17.50
C PRO A 155 21.86 10.53 16.55
N ASP A 156 20.97 9.56 16.78
CA ASP A 156 20.84 8.38 15.93
C ASP A 156 19.84 8.61 14.77
N SER A 157 18.98 9.64 14.87
CA SER A 157 17.95 10.02 13.88
C SER A 157 18.39 11.06 12.84
N TYR A 158 19.52 11.76 13.05
CA TYR A 158 19.97 12.86 12.19
C TYR A 158 21.40 12.65 11.66
N GLU A 159 21.53 12.22 10.40
CA GLU A 159 22.82 11.97 9.77
C GLU A 159 23.42 13.26 9.18
N SER A 160 24.41 13.82 9.88
CA SER A 160 25.12 15.06 9.55
C SER A 160 26.41 14.85 8.73
N ARG A 161 26.82 13.60 8.50
CA ARG A 161 28.10 13.25 7.87
C ARG A 161 27.94 13.03 6.36
N PHE A 162 28.86 13.59 5.58
CA PHE A 162 28.89 13.49 4.13
C PHE A 162 30.27 13.04 3.63
N THR A 163 30.29 12.05 2.74
CA THR A 163 31.39 11.89 1.78
C THR A 163 31.10 12.75 0.56
N LEU A 164 31.98 13.72 0.28
CA LEU A 164 31.89 14.55 -0.92
C LEU A 164 32.60 13.87 -2.10
N TYR A 165 31.89 13.68 -3.21
CA TYR A 165 32.43 13.21 -4.48
C TYR A 165 32.44 14.37 -5.47
N ARG A 166 33.60 14.75 -5.98
CA ARG A 166 33.78 15.91 -6.86
C ARG A 166 33.94 15.51 -8.32
N TYR A 167 33.28 16.23 -9.23
CA TYR A 167 33.48 16.06 -10.68
C TYR A 167 34.94 16.38 -11.08
N MET A 168 35.62 15.44 -11.74
CA MET A 168 36.98 15.63 -12.25
C MET A 168 37.16 15.10 -13.67
N GLU A 169 37.79 15.92 -14.52
CA GLU A 169 38.27 15.54 -15.86
C GLU A 169 39.66 14.90 -15.78
N VAL A 170 39.84 13.74 -16.43
CA VAL A 170 41.13 13.01 -16.40
C VAL A 170 41.94 13.25 -17.68
N GLN A 171 43.10 13.89 -17.56
CA GLN A 171 44.09 13.95 -18.65
C GLN A 171 45.02 12.72 -18.63
N VAL A 172 45.29 12.15 -19.81
CA VAL A 172 46.08 10.91 -19.96
C VAL A 172 47.36 11.17 -20.77
N GLU A 173 48.53 10.94 -20.17
CA GLU A 173 49.82 10.97 -20.89
C GLU A 173 50.14 9.62 -21.59
N PRO A 174 50.72 9.62 -22.81
CA PRO A 174 51.04 8.40 -23.55
C PRO A 174 52.52 7.94 -23.43
N GLU A 175 52.75 6.66 -23.11
CA GLU A 175 54.07 5.99 -23.12
C GLU A 175 54.17 4.88 -24.22
N PRO A 176 55.38 4.42 -24.60
CA PRO A 176 55.70 4.16 -26.01
C PRO A 176 55.65 2.70 -26.51
N SER A 177 55.69 2.54 -27.84
CA SER A 177 55.66 1.27 -28.58
C SER A 177 56.90 1.01 -29.46
N LYS A 178 57.28 -0.28 -29.65
CA LYS A 178 58.25 -0.83 -30.64
C LYS A 178 58.49 -2.35 -30.43
N PRO A 179 59.05 -3.14 -31.39
CA PRO A 179 58.60 -3.34 -32.78
C PRO A 179 58.71 -4.83 -33.26
N GLU A 180 58.33 -5.13 -34.52
CA GLU A 180 58.91 -6.10 -35.51
C GLU A 180 57.83 -6.45 -36.56
N GLU A 181 58.02 -6.23 -37.88
CA GLU A 181 58.67 -7.07 -38.92
C GLU A 181 57.92 -8.38 -39.34
N SER A 182 57.82 -8.83 -40.61
CA SER A 182 57.84 -8.15 -41.94
C SER A 182 57.54 -9.13 -43.12
N LYS A 183 56.66 -8.76 -44.08
CA LYS A 183 56.70 -9.09 -45.57
C LYS A 183 56.81 -10.57 -46.07
N PRO A 184 56.81 -10.89 -47.39
CA PRO A 184 56.27 -10.22 -48.62
C PRO A 184 55.49 -11.14 -49.63
N GLU A 185 54.88 -10.53 -50.67
CA GLU A 185 54.71 -11.03 -52.08
C GLU A 185 53.86 -12.32 -52.35
N GLU A 186 53.34 -12.64 -53.57
CA GLU A 186 53.63 -12.19 -54.95
C GLU A 186 52.42 -12.35 -55.95
N SER A 187 52.44 -11.62 -57.08
CA SER A 187 51.84 -11.92 -58.41
C SER A 187 50.37 -11.53 -58.79
N LYS A 188 50.05 -11.67 -60.09
CA LYS A 188 49.00 -10.99 -60.95
C LYS A 188 48.47 -12.00 -62.02
N PRO A 189 47.68 -11.72 -63.11
CA PRO A 189 47.06 -10.47 -63.63
C PRO A 189 45.60 -10.52 -64.24
N GLU A 190 44.91 -9.36 -64.32
CA GLU A 190 44.11 -8.72 -65.44
C GLU A 190 43.12 -9.49 -66.36
N PRO A 191 42.30 -8.82 -67.24
CA PRO A 191 42.11 -7.37 -67.57
C PRO A 191 40.66 -6.89 -67.28
N SER A 192 39.96 -5.86 -67.83
CA SER A 192 40.10 -4.68 -68.77
C SER A 192 38.84 -3.78 -68.55
N GLU A 193 38.55 -2.59 -69.11
CA GLU A 193 39.17 -1.44 -69.85
C GLU A 193 38.13 -0.27 -69.84
N PRO A 194 38.51 1.02 -69.85
CA PRO A 194 37.93 1.94 -70.87
C PRO A 194 38.91 3.02 -71.42
N GLU A 195 38.38 3.99 -72.19
CA GLU A 195 39.10 4.77 -73.23
C GLU A 195 39.67 6.17 -72.86
N GLU A 196 40.57 6.64 -73.76
CA GLU A 196 41.05 8.01 -74.06
C GLU A 196 41.83 8.84 -72.99
N SER A 197 42.30 10.04 -73.39
CA SER A 197 43.67 10.51 -73.09
C SER A 197 43.82 11.86 -72.34
N LYS A 198 44.73 11.88 -71.35
CA LYS A 198 45.82 12.87 -71.00
C LYS A 198 45.74 14.36 -71.40
N PRO A 199 46.49 15.29 -70.73
CA PRO A 199 47.15 15.31 -69.39
C PRO A 199 46.73 16.56 -68.52
N GLU A 200 46.93 16.69 -67.20
CA GLU A 200 48.19 16.85 -66.39
C GLU A 200 49.03 18.12 -66.75
N PRO A 201 49.82 18.80 -65.84
CA PRO A 201 50.17 18.45 -64.44
C PRO A 201 50.40 19.60 -63.38
N SER A 202 50.54 19.18 -62.10
CA SER A 202 51.49 19.60 -61.01
C SER A 202 51.70 21.07 -60.52
N GLU A 203 51.56 21.27 -59.18
CA GLU A 203 52.60 21.60 -58.12
C GLU A 203 53.84 22.50 -58.42
N PRO A 204 54.53 23.15 -57.42
CA PRO A 204 54.66 22.78 -55.98
C PRO A 204 54.77 23.91 -54.88
N LYS A 205 54.94 23.45 -53.61
CA LYS A 205 55.51 24.02 -52.34
C LYS A 205 56.65 25.08 -52.43
N PRO A 206 57.14 25.68 -51.29
CA PRO A 206 56.50 26.19 -50.05
C PRO A 206 57.13 27.51 -49.46
N SER A 207 56.54 28.15 -48.43
CA SER A 207 57.26 28.78 -47.27
C SER A 207 56.37 29.61 -46.30
N GLU A 208 56.66 29.55 -45.00
CA GLU A 208 56.28 30.50 -43.92
C GLU A 208 57.25 31.72 -43.90
N PRO A 209 56.94 32.90 -43.26
CA PRO A 209 56.21 33.04 -41.98
C PRO A 209 55.21 34.23 -41.82
N GLU A 210 54.67 34.32 -40.60
CA GLU A 210 53.87 35.37 -39.91
C GLU A 210 54.15 36.87 -40.20
N PRO A 211 53.27 37.81 -39.74
CA PRO A 211 51.80 37.75 -39.65
C PRO A 211 51.07 39.06 -40.09
N SER A 212 49.76 38.99 -40.31
CA SER A 212 48.84 40.16 -40.28
C SER A 212 47.37 39.74 -40.16
N GLU A 213 46.60 40.45 -39.34
CA GLU A 213 45.15 40.26 -39.15
C GLU A 213 44.32 40.58 -40.42
N PRO A 214 43.20 39.87 -40.63
CA PRO A 214 42.04 40.37 -41.36
C PRO A 214 40.73 40.39 -40.51
N GLU A 215 39.75 41.15 -40.99
CA GLU A 215 38.42 41.37 -40.39
C GLU A 215 37.46 40.17 -40.51
N PRO A 216 36.35 40.11 -39.73
CA PRO A 216 35.54 38.89 -39.56
C PRO A 216 34.69 38.51 -40.79
N SER A 217 34.44 37.21 -40.94
CA SER A 217 33.53 36.62 -41.92
C SER A 217 32.06 36.66 -41.46
N GLU A 218 31.15 36.75 -42.42
CA GLU A 218 29.70 36.60 -42.20
C GLU A 218 29.36 35.17 -41.68
N PRO A 219 28.28 35.00 -40.90
CA PRO A 219 27.83 33.68 -40.45
C PRO A 219 27.39 32.81 -41.63
N ALA A 220 27.56 31.49 -41.49
CA ALA A 220 27.01 30.52 -42.42
C ALA A 220 25.47 30.59 -42.44
N LYS A 221 24.87 30.18 -43.55
CA LYS A 221 23.41 30.00 -43.64
C LYS A 221 23.06 28.56 -43.26
N THR A 222 22.05 28.40 -42.42
CA THR A 222 21.37 27.13 -42.20
C THR A 222 20.30 26.90 -43.28
N SER A 223 19.88 25.65 -43.43
CA SER A 223 18.68 25.26 -44.20
C SER A 223 17.42 25.61 -43.39
N PRO A 224 16.24 25.79 -44.02
CA PRO A 224 15.00 26.01 -43.27
C PRO A 224 14.60 24.79 -42.42
N GLU A 225 13.75 25.02 -41.44
CA GLU A 225 13.15 24.00 -40.57
C GLU A 225 12.21 23.06 -41.35
N VAL A 226 11.91 21.88 -40.78
CA VAL A 226 10.94 20.93 -41.33
C VAL A 226 9.61 21.08 -40.58
N THR A 227 8.50 21.18 -41.30
CA THR A 227 7.16 21.10 -40.69
C THR A 227 6.60 19.69 -40.89
N VAL A 228 6.27 19.04 -39.78
CA VAL A 228 5.58 17.74 -39.71
C VAL A 228 4.07 17.97 -39.69
N SER A 229 3.29 17.15 -40.39
CA SER A 229 1.83 17.25 -40.42
C SER A 229 1.18 15.85 -40.49
N PRO A 230 0.39 15.43 -39.48
CA PRO A 230 0.12 16.15 -38.22
C PRO A 230 1.39 16.35 -37.36
N GLU A 231 1.36 17.35 -36.47
CA GLU A 231 2.53 17.77 -35.65
C GLU A 231 2.90 16.75 -34.56
N GLY A 232 2.04 15.75 -34.31
CA GLY A 232 2.23 14.65 -33.36
C GLY A 232 0.88 14.02 -32.97
N GLY A 233 0.89 13.16 -31.95
CA GLY A 233 -0.29 12.59 -31.31
C GLY A 233 -0.86 11.31 -31.96
N ALA A 234 -2.10 10.99 -31.61
CA ALA A 234 -2.75 9.74 -31.99
C ALA A 234 -3.17 9.74 -33.48
N VAL A 235 -2.53 8.88 -34.29
CA VAL A 235 -2.79 8.70 -35.73
C VAL A 235 -3.23 7.27 -36.06
N ALA A 236 -4.12 7.11 -37.02
CA ALA A 236 -4.68 5.80 -37.36
C ALA A 236 -3.67 4.94 -38.14
N ALA A 237 -3.76 3.61 -38.02
CA ALA A 237 -2.98 2.69 -38.84
C ALA A 237 -3.24 2.94 -40.34
N GLY A 238 -2.19 3.29 -41.09
CA GLY A 238 -2.27 3.69 -42.49
C GLY A 238 -2.58 5.19 -42.76
N GLU A 239 -2.60 6.05 -41.74
CA GLU A 239 -2.69 7.51 -41.92
C GLU A 239 -1.39 8.10 -42.49
N GLU A 240 -1.49 9.11 -43.36
CA GLU A 240 -0.34 9.69 -44.08
C GLU A 240 0.27 10.88 -43.31
N ILE A 241 1.39 10.64 -42.63
CA ILE A 241 2.25 11.68 -42.04
C ILE A 241 3.10 12.31 -43.15
N THR A 242 3.11 13.64 -43.20
CA THR A 242 3.79 14.41 -44.24
C THR A 242 4.84 15.36 -43.68
N LEU A 243 5.98 15.46 -44.37
CA LEU A 243 7.08 16.38 -44.05
C LEU A 243 7.20 17.44 -45.15
N SER A 244 7.47 18.69 -44.75
CA SER A 244 7.60 19.83 -45.67
C SER A 244 8.64 20.86 -45.20
N CYS A 245 9.09 21.74 -46.09
CA CYS A 245 10.13 22.75 -45.82
C CYS A 245 9.92 23.95 -46.78
N GLU A 246 10.24 25.18 -46.37
CA GLU A 246 10.04 26.38 -47.19
C GLU A 246 10.87 26.43 -48.49
N ASP A 247 12.02 25.73 -48.52
CA ASP A 247 12.85 25.61 -49.73
C ASP A 247 12.54 24.28 -50.45
N GLU A 248 11.76 24.34 -51.53
CA GLU A 248 11.44 23.21 -52.43
C GLU A 248 12.68 22.54 -53.07
N THR A 249 13.89 23.08 -52.87
CA THR A 249 15.16 22.52 -53.37
C THR A 249 16.04 21.88 -52.28
N ALA A 250 15.62 21.94 -51.01
CA ALA A 250 16.27 21.21 -49.92
C ALA A 250 15.84 19.74 -49.90
N GLY A 251 16.77 18.83 -49.53
CA GLY A 251 16.41 17.45 -49.21
C GLY A 251 15.95 17.36 -47.76
N ILE A 252 14.76 16.79 -47.50
CA ILE A 252 14.29 16.49 -46.14
C ILE A 252 14.74 15.07 -45.76
N TYR A 253 15.36 14.93 -44.61
CA TYR A 253 15.77 13.65 -44.04
C TYR A 253 14.98 13.36 -42.78
N PHE A 254 14.61 12.11 -42.55
CA PHE A 254 13.88 11.69 -41.35
C PHE A 254 14.44 10.37 -40.77
N ALA A 255 14.17 10.13 -39.49
CA ALA A 255 14.48 8.87 -38.81
C ALA A 255 13.38 8.54 -37.80
N LEU A 256 13.15 7.25 -37.56
CA LEU A 256 12.11 6.74 -36.67
C LEU A 256 12.71 5.91 -35.52
N SER A 257 12.16 6.00 -34.31
CA SER A 257 12.43 5.09 -33.18
C SER A 257 11.12 4.56 -32.59
N ALA A 258 11.17 3.39 -31.94
CA ALA A 258 10.08 2.83 -31.15
C ALA A 258 10.24 3.06 -29.63
N ASP A 259 11.36 3.65 -29.20
CA ASP A 259 11.75 3.80 -27.78
C ASP A 259 12.36 5.18 -27.46
N GLY A 260 12.25 6.15 -28.37
CA GLY A 260 12.83 7.50 -28.23
C GLY A 260 14.37 7.57 -28.31
N VAL A 261 15.09 6.44 -28.32
CA VAL A 261 16.56 6.39 -28.20
C VAL A 261 17.22 5.75 -29.43
N ASN A 262 16.75 4.58 -29.84
CA ASN A 262 17.34 3.76 -30.91
C ASN A 262 16.77 4.09 -32.30
N TYR A 263 16.92 5.35 -32.71
CA TYR A 263 16.53 5.82 -34.04
C TYR A 263 17.22 5.03 -35.18
N GLN A 264 16.44 4.76 -36.22
CA GLN A 264 16.89 4.21 -37.50
C GLN A 264 17.88 5.16 -38.23
N ASP A 265 18.57 4.64 -39.25
CA ASP A 265 19.39 5.46 -40.14
C ASP A 265 18.55 6.53 -40.84
N TRP A 266 19.12 7.71 -41.09
CA TRP A 266 18.44 8.83 -41.75
C TRP A 266 18.06 8.50 -43.20
N GLU A 267 16.75 8.42 -43.47
CA GLU A 267 16.19 8.21 -44.80
C GLU A 267 15.83 9.55 -45.48
N LEU A 268 15.96 9.61 -46.80
CA LEU A 268 15.53 10.77 -47.60
C LEU A 268 14.02 10.69 -47.83
N TYR A 269 13.26 11.65 -47.29
CA TYR A 269 11.82 11.73 -47.46
C TYR A 269 11.47 11.91 -48.95
N ALA A 270 10.60 11.03 -49.46
CA ALA A 270 10.26 10.92 -50.89
C ALA A 270 8.77 10.66 -51.15
N ASP A 271 8.11 9.93 -50.26
CA ASP A 271 6.68 9.62 -50.21
C ASP A 271 6.20 9.77 -48.74
N PRO A 272 4.89 9.95 -48.45
CA PRO A 272 4.37 10.07 -47.09
C PRO A 272 4.69 8.84 -46.21
N ILE A 273 4.84 9.07 -44.91
CA ILE A 273 5.11 8.03 -43.91
C ILE A 273 3.77 7.52 -43.38
N SER A 274 3.62 6.20 -43.22
CA SER A 274 2.45 5.60 -42.55
C SER A 274 2.85 4.31 -41.82
N PHE A 275 2.13 4.00 -40.74
CA PHE A 275 2.43 2.86 -39.87
C PHE A 275 1.42 1.72 -40.05
N GLU A 276 1.87 0.47 -39.93
CA GLU A 276 0.99 -0.72 -39.92
C GLU A 276 0.28 -0.86 -38.55
N LYS A 277 -0.86 -1.59 -38.50
CA LYS A 277 -1.61 -1.79 -37.25
C LYS A 277 -0.77 -2.57 -36.22
N GLY A 278 -0.77 -2.13 -34.96
CA GLY A 278 0.06 -2.66 -33.87
C GLY A 278 1.42 -1.98 -33.74
N PHE A 279 1.51 -0.68 -34.08
CA PHE A 279 2.76 0.09 -33.98
C PHE A 279 3.00 0.69 -32.58
N GLY A 280 1.94 0.90 -31.79
CA GLY A 280 2.04 1.44 -30.44
C GLY A 280 2.49 2.91 -30.42
N THR A 281 3.79 3.15 -30.21
CA THR A 281 4.38 4.50 -30.12
C THR A 281 5.60 4.59 -31.03
N VAL A 282 5.66 5.63 -31.88
CA VAL A 282 6.79 5.90 -32.78
C VAL A 282 7.22 7.36 -32.66
N TYR A 283 8.51 7.54 -32.40
CA TYR A 283 9.19 8.82 -32.34
C TYR A 283 9.79 9.13 -33.71
N LEU A 284 9.46 10.28 -34.28
CA LEU A 284 9.99 10.79 -35.55
C LEU A 284 10.89 12.00 -35.27
N ARG A 285 12.00 12.08 -36.00
CA ARG A 285 12.81 13.30 -36.12
C ARG A 285 13.12 13.59 -37.58
N ALA A 286 13.22 14.87 -37.96
CA ALA A 286 13.46 15.30 -39.32
C ALA A 286 14.29 16.60 -39.43
N TYR A 287 15.12 16.74 -40.46
CA TYR A 287 15.83 17.99 -40.78
C TYR A 287 15.90 18.23 -42.29
N SER A 288 16.18 19.47 -42.73
CA SER A 288 16.38 19.79 -44.16
C SER A 288 17.84 20.12 -44.49
N ALA A 289 18.25 19.87 -45.74
CA ALA A 289 19.59 20.19 -46.24
C ALA A 289 19.56 20.82 -47.64
N ALA A 290 19.74 22.14 -47.70
CA ALA A 290 19.90 22.92 -48.92
C ALA A 290 21.36 23.01 -49.40
N GLY A 291 21.58 22.97 -50.72
CA GLY A 291 22.91 22.91 -51.33
C GLY A 291 23.77 24.17 -51.13
N GLY A 292 24.63 24.17 -50.11
CA GLY A 292 25.49 25.30 -49.74
C GLY A 292 25.09 26.02 -48.45
N CYS A 293 24.11 25.48 -47.73
CA CYS A 293 23.85 25.78 -46.33
C CYS A 293 24.43 24.66 -45.44
N GLU A 294 24.56 24.94 -44.15
CA GLU A 294 24.56 23.88 -43.12
C GLU A 294 23.13 23.29 -43.01
N PRO A 295 22.93 22.10 -42.41
CA PRO A 295 21.60 21.56 -42.14
C PRO A 295 20.69 22.53 -41.37
N GLY A 296 19.38 22.31 -41.49
CA GLY A 296 18.38 22.91 -40.59
C GLY A 296 18.44 22.26 -39.20
N GLU A 297 17.70 22.83 -38.26
CA GLU A 297 17.53 22.22 -36.93
C GLU A 297 16.67 20.94 -37.05
N GLU A 298 16.83 19.99 -36.12
CA GLU A 298 16.06 18.74 -36.09
C GLU A 298 14.69 19.00 -35.43
N THR A 299 13.61 18.79 -36.18
CA THR A 299 12.22 18.84 -35.71
C THR A 299 11.80 17.44 -35.25
N GLU A 300 11.28 17.30 -34.04
CA GLU A 300 10.83 16.03 -33.47
C GLU A 300 9.29 16.00 -33.34
N ALA A 301 8.70 14.80 -33.46
CA ALA A 301 7.27 14.54 -33.29
C ALA A 301 7.05 13.11 -32.78
N VAL A 302 6.10 12.91 -31.87
CA VAL A 302 5.75 11.57 -31.34
C VAL A 302 4.35 11.18 -31.84
N PHE A 303 4.21 9.95 -32.31
CA PHE A 303 2.97 9.39 -32.82
C PHE A 303 2.54 8.17 -32.03
N THR A 304 1.27 8.10 -31.66
CA THR A 304 0.65 6.94 -30.99
C THR A 304 -0.42 6.32 -31.87
N GLU A 305 -0.69 5.02 -31.72
CA GLU A 305 -1.70 4.34 -32.53
C GLU A 305 -3.12 4.69 -32.08
N LYS A 306 -3.87 5.36 -32.95
CA LYS A 306 -5.28 5.67 -32.74
C LYS A 306 -6.14 4.44 -32.95
N PHE A 307 -6.55 3.80 -31.86
CA PHE A 307 -7.45 2.65 -31.89
C PHE A 307 -8.90 3.05 -32.19
N ASP A 308 -9.33 2.80 -33.44
CA ASP A 308 -10.75 2.88 -33.81
C ASP A 308 -11.49 1.59 -33.41
N LEU A 309 -11.94 1.56 -32.15
CA LEU A 309 -12.93 0.58 -31.66
C LEU A 309 -14.38 0.97 -32.03
N GLY A 310 -14.58 2.09 -32.74
CA GLY A 310 -15.89 2.70 -32.95
C GLY A 310 -16.45 3.45 -31.73
N TRP A 311 -15.59 3.80 -30.77
CA TRP A 311 -15.91 4.55 -29.55
C TRP A 311 -14.85 5.64 -29.31
N ASN A 312 -15.23 6.72 -28.62
CA ASN A 312 -14.33 7.75 -28.11
C ASN A 312 -14.49 7.77 -26.58
N LEU A 313 -13.43 8.14 -25.87
CA LEU A 313 -13.48 8.42 -24.44
C LEU A 313 -13.91 9.88 -24.24
N TYR A 314 -14.73 10.13 -23.22
CA TYR A 314 -15.13 11.47 -22.79
C TYR A 314 -15.00 11.56 -21.27
N PHE A 315 -14.27 12.57 -20.79
CA PHE A 315 -13.94 12.74 -19.37
C PHE A 315 -14.95 13.67 -18.70
N GLY A 316 -15.38 13.35 -17.48
CA GLY A 316 -16.41 14.15 -16.84
C GLY A 316 -16.65 13.87 -15.36
N GLN A 317 -17.70 14.48 -14.84
CA GLN A 317 -18.11 14.45 -13.44
C GLN A 317 -19.64 14.34 -13.37
N LEU A 318 -20.16 13.41 -12.56
CA LEU A 318 -21.58 13.06 -12.49
C LEU A 318 -22.29 13.52 -11.20
N HIS A 319 -21.57 13.99 -10.18
CA HIS A 319 -22.13 14.26 -8.86
C HIS A 319 -21.68 15.62 -8.31
N ALA A 320 -22.60 16.59 -8.28
CA ALA A 320 -22.39 17.93 -7.74
C ALA A 320 -23.71 18.61 -7.33
N HIS A 321 -23.61 19.53 -6.37
CA HIS A 321 -24.72 20.23 -5.71
C HIS A 321 -24.57 21.75 -5.81
N THR A 322 -25.66 22.49 -5.64
CA THR A 322 -25.76 23.94 -5.87
C THR A 322 -26.66 24.61 -4.83
N ASP A 323 -26.91 25.92 -4.95
CA ASP A 323 -27.83 26.68 -4.07
C ASP A 323 -29.32 26.30 -4.20
N ILE A 324 -29.64 25.27 -5.01
CA ILE A 324 -30.92 24.55 -5.03
C ILE A 324 -31.03 23.58 -3.84
N SER A 325 -29.92 23.00 -3.37
CA SER A 325 -29.84 22.20 -2.14
C SER A 325 -29.05 22.95 -1.05
N ASP A 326 -27.88 22.44 -0.69
CA ASP A 326 -26.94 22.91 0.33
C ASP A 326 -25.52 23.08 -0.23
N GLY A 327 -25.35 22.90 -1.55
CA GLY A 327 -24.18 23.35 -2.27
C GLY A 327 -24.10 24.88 -2.37
N THR A 328 -22.98 25.36 -2.91
CA THR A 328 -22.72 26.78 -3.14
C THR A 328 -22.91 27.16 -4.61
N GLY A 329 -23.22 28.44 -4.87
CA GLY A 329 -23.38 29.00 -6.22
C GLY A 329 -24.65 28.55 -6.95
N SER A 330 -25.09 29.30 -7.97
CA SER A 330 -26.27 28.90 -8.75
C SER A 330 -25.95 27.82 -9.79
N VAL A 331 -26.95 27.04 -10.18
CA VAL A 331 -26.82 26.01 -11.21
C VAL A 331 -26.29 26.56 -12.55
N GLU A 332 -26.64 27.79 -12.94
CA GLU A 332 -26.05 28.44 -14.12
C GLU A 332 -24.60 28.89 -13.91
N GLU A 333 -24.17 29.15 -12.68
CA GLU A 333 -22.76 29.44 -12.38
C GLU A 333 -21.91 28.17 -12.40
N ALA A 334 -22.43 27.05 -11.87
CA ALA A 334 -21.80 25.74 -11.91
C ALA A 334 -21.56 25.26 -13.36
N PHE A 335 -22.60 25.16 -14.19
CA PHE A 335 -22.45 24.75 -15.59
C PHE A 335 -21.54 25.68 -16.40
N ARG A 336 -21.62 27.00 -16.18
CA ARG A 336 -20.78 27.99 -16.86
C ARG A 336 -19.31 27.91 -16.42
N TYR A 337 -19.04 27.43 -15.21
CA TYR A 337 -17.69 27.17 -14.72
C TYR A 337 -17.15 25.89 -15.34
N ALA A 338 -17.85 24.76 -15.16
CA ALA A 338 -17.46 23.45 -15.66
C ALA A 338 -17.22 23.45 -17.18
N SER A 339 -18.02 24.18 -17.97
CA SER A 339 -17.82 24.31 -19.43
C SER A 339 -16.59 25.16 -19.85
N GLN A 340 -15.66 25.42 -18.94
CA GLN A 340 -14.40 26.14 -19.14
C GLN A 340 -13.20 25.43 -18.48
N VAL A 341 -13.42 24.28 -17.85
CA VAL A 341 -12.38 23.42 -17.26
C VAL A 341 -11.68 22.64 -18.39
N GLU A 342 -10.36 22.48 -18.30
CA GLU A 342 -9.57 21.66 -19.24
C GLU A 342 -9.71 20.17 -18.87
N ASN A 343 -9.68 19.28 -19.85
CA ASN A 343 -9.96 17.84 -19.69
C ASN A 343 -11.32 17.53 -19.02
N LEU A 344 -12.39 18.23 -19.43
CA LEU A 344 -13.77 17.98 -18.98
C LEU A 344 -14.78 18.12 -20.14
N ASP A 345 -15.19 17.00 -20.74
CA ASP A 345 -16.17 16.91 -21.83
C ASP A 345 -17.63 17.01 -21.35
N PHE A 346 -17.92 16.56 -20.12
CA PHE A 346 -19.26 16.65 -19.56
C PHE A 346 -19.27 16.89 -18.04
N PHE A 347 -20.36 17.49 -17.57
CA PHE A 347 -20.60 17.77 -16.16
C PHE A 347 -22.07 17.57 -15.82
N ALA A 348 -22.37 16.99 -14.66
CA ALA A 348 -23.72 16.85 -14.15
C ALA A 348 -23.92 17.58 -12.81
N VAL A 349 -25.15 18.05 -12.60
CA VAL A 349 -25.65 18.51 -11.31
C VAL A 349 -26.82 17.63 -10.89
N THR A 350 -26.84 17.27 -9.60
CA THR A 350 -27.70 16.24 -9.01
C THR A 350 -28.19 16.65 -7.62
N ASP A 351 -28.64 17.90 -7.46
CA ASP A 351 -29.11 18.44 -6.18
C ASP A 351 -30.08 17.48 -5.45
N HIS A 352 -29.97 17.44 -4.11
CA HIS A 352 -30.85 16.67 -3.24
C HIS A 352 -32.35 16.91 -3.55
N SER A 353 -33.04 15.86 -4.02
CA SER A 353 -34.43 15.96 -4.54
C SER A 353 -35.48 16.48 -3.56
N ASN A 354 -35.23 16.40 -2.26
CA ASN A 354 -36.09 16.97 -1.21
C ASN A 354 -36.01 18.50 -1.11
N SER A 355 -35.04 19.15 -1.75
CA SER A 355 -34.82 20.59 -1.64
C SER A 355 -35.54 21.41 -2.73
N PHE A 356 -35.93 20.79 -3.85
CA PHE A 356 -36.68 21.43 -4.94
C PHE A 356 -37.99 22.09 -4.46
N GLU A 357 -38.37 23.25 -5.02
CA GLU A 357 -39.68 23.84 -4.78
C GLU A 357 -40.79 22.87 -5.24
N ASN A 358 -41.65 22.48 -4.32
CA ASN A 358 -42.69 21.45 -4.49
C ASN A 358 -42.15 20.00 -4.62
N ALA A 359 -40.96 19.69 -4.06
CA ALA A 359 -40.31 18.36 -4.06
C ALA A 359 -41.28 17.15 -3.94
N GLY A 360 -42.12 17.10 -2.90
CA GLY A 360 -43.07 16.00 -2.66
C GLY A 360 -44.21 15.86 -3.69
N ALA A 361 -44.27 16.70 -4.72
CA ALA A 361 -45.17 16.60 -5.87
C ALA A 361 -44.49 16.09 -7.16
N GLY A 362 -43.23 15.66 -7.06
CA GLY A 362 -42.53 14.98 -8.16
C GLY A 362 -43.20 13.67 -8.58
N GLU A 363 -43.04 13.33 -9.87
CA GLU A 363 -43.29 12.00 -10.42
C GLU A 363 -42.15 11.73 -11.41
N ILE A 364 -41.39 10.63 -11.27
CA ILE A 364 -40.18 10.38 -12.09
C ILE A 364 -40.44 10.34 -13.61
N ALA A 365 -41.62 9.83 -14.00
CA ALA A 365 -42.09 9.80 -15.39
C ALA A 365 -42.94 11.02 -15.80
N GLY A 366 -43.15 11.98 -14.87
CA GLY A 366 -43.94 13.20 -15.07
C GLY A 366 -43.11 14.39 -15.55
N ASP A 367 -43.76 15.42 -16.08
CA ASP A 367 -43.10 16.65 -16.54
C ASP A 367 -42.67 17.51 -15.34
N GLY A 368 -41.48 17.25 -14.78
CA GLY A 368 -40.96 17.94 -13.61
C GLY A 368 -40.83 19.45 -13.78
N ALA A 369 -40.61 19.92 -15.02
CA ALA A 369 -40.48 21.34 -15.34
C ALA A 369 -41.82 22.11 -15.28
N ALA A 370 -42.95 21.38 -15.18
CA ALA A 370 -44.26 21.93 -14.87
C ALA A 370 -44.59 21.93 -13.36
N VAL A 371 -43.71 21.36 -12.51
CA VAL A 371 -43.91 21.17 -11.06
C VAL A 371 -42.94 22.01 -10.24
N SER A 372 -41.63 21.95 -10.52
CA SER A 372 -40.58 22.74 -9.86
C SER A 372 -39.97 23.75 -10.84
N PRO A 373 -39.88 25.05 -10.48
CA PRO A 373 -39.06 26.03 -11.19
C PRO A 373 -37.57 25.69 -11.20
N ASP A 374 -37.08 24.99 -10.17
CA ASP A 374 -35.65 24.68 -10.00
C ASP A 374 -35.23 23.53 -10.91
N TRP A 375 -36.05 22.48 -11.02
CA TRP A 375 -35.89 21.43 -12.04
C TRP A 375 -35.93 22.01 -13.46
N ALA A 376 -36.83 22.98 -13.70
CA ALA A 376 -36.91 23.68 -14.98
C ALA A 376 -35.65 24.54 -15.24
N ALA A 377 -35.10 25.19 -14.21
CA ALA A 377 -33.87 25.98 -14.29
C ALA A 377 -32.65 25.08 -14.53
N GLY A 378 -32.50 23.98 -13.79
CA GLY A 378 -31.40 23.01 -13.94
C GLY A 378 -31.34 22.38 -15.33
N LYS A 379 -32.46 21.81 -15.82
CA LYS A 379 -32.53 21.30 -17.21
C LYS A 379 -32.29 22.41 -18.25
N GLN A 380 -32.68 23.66 -18.00
CA GLN A 380 -32.37 24.79 -18.90
C GLN A 380 -30.89 25.20 -18.84
N ALA A 381 -30.26 25.18 -17.67
CA ALA A 381 -28.87 25.57 -17.45
C ALA A 381 -27.92 24.59 -18.15
N ALA A 382 -28.10 23.29 -17.91
CA ALA A 382 -27.44 22.20 -18.61
C ALA A 382 -27.55 22.34 -20.14
N ALA A 383 -28.78 22.48 -20.65
CA ALA A 383 -29.04 22.66 -22.08
C ALA A 383 -28.55 24.00 -22.66
N SER A 384 -28.06 24.94 -21.84
CA SER A 384 -27.51 26.22 -22.29
C SER A 384 -26.00 26.19 -22.52
N VAL A 385 -25.28 25.23 -21.92
CA VAL A 385 -23.83 25.01 -22.12
C VAL A 385 -23.53 23.86 -23.09
N THR A 386 -24.45 22.91 -23.24
CA THR A 386 -24.31 21.78 -24.19
C THR A 386 -24.10 22.26 -25.63
N GLY A 387 -23.03 21.77 -26.26
CA GLY A 387 -22.57 22.18 -27.59
C GLY A 387 -21.78 21.07 -28.31
N GLU A 388 -20.86 21.45 -29.19
CA GLU A 388 -20.03 20.48 -29.95
C GLU A 388 -18.85 19.91 -29.14
N ASN A 389 -18.45 20.61 -28.07
CA ASN A 389 -17.25 20.31 -27.24
C ASN A 389 -17.57 20.11 -25.75
N PHE A 390 -18.85 20.15 -25.34
CA PHE A 390 -19.23 20.03 -23.93
C PHE A 390 -20.69 19.56 -23.80
N VAL A 391 -21.01 18.77 -22.77
CA VAL A 391 -22.40 18.40 -22.42
C VAL A 391 -22.67 18.69 -20.94
N GLY A 392 -23.62 19.60 -20.68
CA GLY A 392 -24.27 19.70 -19.38
C GLY A 392 -25.37 18.64 -19.25
N LEU A 393 -25.32 17.88 -18.16
CA LEU A 393 -26.34 16.90 -17.75
C LEU A 393 -27.01 17.41 -16.46
N PHE A 394 -28.29 17.11 -16.25
CA PHE A 394 -28.97 17.47 -14.98
C PHE A 394 -29.98 16.40 -14.62
N GLY A 395 -29.92 15.97 -13.36
CA GLY A 395 -30.72 14.92 -12.74
C GLY A 395 -31.12 15.31 -11.32
N PHE A 396 -31.13 14.34 -10.41
CA PHE A 396 -31.36 14.56 -8.98
C PHE A 396 -30.67 13.47 -8.16
N GLU A 397 -30.42 13.74 -6.89
CA GLU A 397 -30.12 12.69 -5.93
C GLU A 397 -31.35 12.32 -5.08
N MET A 398 -31.60 11.02 -4.94
CA MET A 398 -32.43 10.46 -3.88
C MET A 398 -31.58 10.27 -2.64
N THR A 399 -31.74 11.21 -1.72
CA THR A 399 -30.95 11.34 -0.48
C THR A 399 -31.81 10.85 0.70
N TRP A 400 -31.40 9.83 1.44
CA TRP A 400 -32.03 9.47 2.73
C TRP A 400 -31.22 10.01 3.92
N PRO A 401 -31.85 10.30 5.08
CA PRO A 401 -31.11 10.72 6.27
C PRO A 401 -30.19 9.61 6.79
N GLU A 402 -29.07 10.00 7.40
CA GLU A 402 -28.07 9.09 8.01
C GLU A 402 -28.71 8.06 8.96
N ASP A 403 -29.71 8.47 9.76
CA ASP A 403 -30.44 7.60 10.69
C ASP A 403 -31.35 6.56 10.01
N LYS A 404 -31.29 6.43 8.68
CA LYS A 404 -31.94 5.39 7.87
C LYS A 404 -30.95 4.42 7.22
N GLN A 405 -29.66 4.78 7.09
CA GLN A 405 -28.58 3.96 6.50
C GLN A 405 -28.92 3.28 5.15
N LEU A 406 -29.69 3.94 4.28
CA LEU A 406 -30.10 3.40 2.96
C LEU A 406 -29.14 3.72 1.80
N GLY A 407 -28.10 4.54 2.01
CA GLY A 407 -27.26 5.10 0.95
C GLY A 407 -27.97 6.20 0.14
N HIS A 408 -27.27 6.87 -0.78
CA HIS A 408 -27.84 7.90 -1.67
C HIS A 408 -27.72 7.47 -3.15
N ILE A 409 -28.62 7.93 -4.02
CA ILE A 409 -28.66 7.49 -5.43
C ILE A 409 -28.88 8.67 -6.37
N SER A 410 -27.90 9.00 -7.22
CA SER A 410 -28.10 9.94 -8.33
C SER A 410 -28.81 9.29 -9.50
N THR A 411 -29.80 9.97 -10.08
CA THR A 411 -30.60 9.48 -11.22
C THR A 411 -30.70 10.53 -12.33
N PHE A 412 -30.50 10.07 -13.57
CA PHE A 412 -30.37 10.86 -14.78
C PHE A 412 -31.34 10.40 -15.89
N ASN A 413 -31.47 11.22 -16.95
CA ASN A 413 -32.32 10.97 -18.12
C ASN A 413 -33.83 10.79 -17.82
N THR A 414 -34.32 11.35 -16.71
CA THR A 414 -35.73 11.29 -16.33
C THR A 414 -36.51 12.55 -16.73
N PRO A 415 -37.83 12.45 -17.00
CA PRO A 415 -38.72 13.61 -17.12
C PRO A 415 -38.89 14.44 -15.83
N GLY A 416 -38.82 13.77 -14.66
CA GLY A 416 -38.96 14.35 -13.33
C GLY A 416 -38.19 13.54 -12.27
N TRP A 417 -38.50 13.76 -10.99
CA TRP A 417 -37.81 13.14 -9.85
C TRP A 417 -38.76 12.35 -8.93
N GLN A 418 -38.22 11.59 -7.98
CA GLN A 418 -38.88 11.21 -6.72
C GLN A 418 -38.09 11.79 -5.54
N THR A 419 -38.66 11.78 -4.33
CA THR A 419 -37.98 12.21 -3.11
C THR A 419 -38.43 11.43 -1.87
N ARG A 420 -37.54 11.29 -0.88
CA ARG A 420 -37.77 10.63 0.42
C ARG A 420 -39.01 11.15 1.19
N ASP A 421 -39.46 12.36 0.91
CA ASP A 421 -40.60 13.01 1.57
C ASP A 421 -41.97 12.46 1.11
N GLN A 422 -42.00 11.60 0.07
CA GLN A 422 -43.21 10.92 -0.38
C GLN A 422 -43.47 9.64 0.44
N GLU A 423 -44.74 9.34 0.73
CA GLU A 423 -45.16 8.26 1.65
C GLU A 423 -44.49 6.91 1.33
N ASP A 424 -44.45 6.52 0.05
CA ASP A 424 -43.89 5.25 -0.45
C ASP A 424 -42.35 5.14 -0.32
N PHE A 425 -41.61 6.24 -0.07
CA PHE A 425 -40.14 6.26 0.06
C PHE A 425 -39.66 6.65 1.47
N SER A 426 -40.57 6.70 2.45
CA SER A 426 -40.30 7.21 3.80
C SER A 426 -40.09 6.13 4.88
N ASP A 427 -40.47 4.87 4.61
CA ASP A 427 -40.30 3.73 5.52
C ASP A 427 -39.07 2.89 5.12
N VAL A 428 -38.07 2.82 6.02
CA VAL A 428 -36.80 2.08 5.80
C VAL A 428 -37.01 0.69 5.22
N THR A 429 -38.02 -0.03 5.71
CA THR A 429 -38.26 -1.44 5.37
C THR A 429 -38.79 -1.66 3.95
N THR A 430 -39.13 -0.59 3.22
CA THR A 430 -39.66 -0.68 1.84
C THR A 430 -39.18 0.41 0.89
N ALA A 431 -38.61 1.51 1.39
CA ALA A 431 -38.26 2.69 0.58
C ALA A 431 -37.29 2.39 -0.57
N LEU A 432 -36.23 1.61 -0.31
CA LEU A 432 -35.21 1.27 -1.29
C LEU A 432 -35.79 0.42 -2.43
N GLU A 433 -36.47 -0.69 -2.12
CA GLU A 433 -37.13 -1.53 -3.14
C GLU A 433 -38.24 -0.78 -3.88
N ASN A 434 -39.01 0.07 -3.19
CA ASN A 434 -40.02 0.92 -3.82
C ASN A 434 -39.38 1.91 -4.80
N TYR A 435 -38.20 2.46 -4.48
CA TYR A 435 -37.49 3.38 -5.35
C TYR A 435 -36.86 2.67 -6.55
N TYR A 436 -36.20 1.51 -6.39
CA TYR A 436 -35.77 0.66 -7.50
C TYR A 436 -36.94 0.36 -8.46
N ARG A 437 -38.11 0.00 -7.91
CA ARG A 437 -39.33 -0.24 -8.68
C ARG A 437 -39.93 1.02 -9.32
N ALA A 438 -39.53 2.22 -8.89
CA ALA A 438 -39.88 3.48 -9.54
C ALA A 438 -38.93 3.79 -10.72
N LEU A 439 -37.63 3.47 -10.60
CA LEU A 439 -36.63 3.66 -11.68
C LEU A 439 -37.03 2.90 -12.95
N THR A 440 -37.47 1.63 -12.82
CA THR A 440 -37.89 0.80 -13.97
C THR A 440 -39.11 1.35 -14.73
N THR A 441 -39.81 2.36 -14.21
CA THR A 441 -40.94 3.01 -14.90
C THR A 441 -40.51 3.99 -16.01
N VAL A 442 -39.22 4.35 -16.10
CA VAL A 442 -38.67 5.28 -17.10
C VAL A 442 -37.63 4.57 -17.98
N PRO A 443 -38.02 3.97 -19.12
CA PRO A 443 -37.09 3.25 -19.99
C PRO A 443 -35.98 4.15 -20.53
N GLY A 444 -34.76 3.93 -20.04
CA GLY A 444 -33.57 4.70 -20.42
C GLY A 444 -33.08 5.69 -19.34
N SER A 445 -33.67 5.72 -18.15
CA SER A 445 -33.02 6.30 -16.98
C SER A 445 -31.67 5.62 -16.72
N VAL A 446 -30.73 6.39 -16.17
CA VAL A 446 -29.44 5.90 -15.66
C VAL A 446 -29.41 6.25 -14.18
N SER A 447 -28.98 5.32 -13.33
CA SER A 447 -28.86 5.57 -11.88
C SER A 447 -27.52 5.08 -11.36
N GLN A 448 -27.00 5.80 -10.37
CA GLN A 448 -25.69 5.62 -9.74
C GLN A 448 -25.86 5.43 -8.24
N PHE A 449 -25.28 4.37 -7.69
CA PHE A 449 -25.09 4.24 -6.25
C PHE A 449 -24.02 5.24 -5.79
N ASN A 450 -24.38 6.20 -4.95
CA ASN A 450 -23.46 7.25 -4.49
C ASN A 450 -22.78 6.86 -3.18
N HIS A 451 -21.46 7.14 -3.12
CA HIS A 451 -20.55 7.01 -1.97
C HIS A 451 -20.99 6.04 -0.84
N PRO A 452 -21.16 4.72 -1.13
CA PRO A 452 -21.58 3.72 -0.14
C PRO A 452 -20.64 3.70 1.07
N ASN A 453 -21.18 3.85 2.28
CA ASN A 453 -20.39 3.86 3.52
C ASN A 453 -21.26 3.62 4.77
N THR A 454 -20.62 3.53 5.94
CA THR A 454 -21.31 3.27 7.23
C THR A 454 -22.09 4.46 7.82
N ILE A 455 -21.99 5.66 7.22
CA ILE A 455 -22.65 6.89 7.65
C ILE A 455 -23.98 7.07 6.90
N TYR A 456 -23.94 7.05 5.57
CA TYR A 456 -25.13 7.22 4.72
C TYR A 456 -25.85 5.89 4.44
N GLY A 457 -25.11 4.78 4.40
CA GLY A 457 -25.60 3.43 4.14
C GLY A 457 -24.91 2.73 2.97
N ASP A 458 -25.10 1.42 2.88
CA ASP A 458 -24.56 0.54 1.84
C ASP A 458 -25.66 -0.16 1.02
N PHE A 459 -26.82 0.51 0.90
CA PHE A 459 -28.01 0.02 0.20
C PHE A 459 -28.52 -1.31 0.79
N GLU A 460 -28.45 -1.43 2.12
CA GLU A 460 -28.68 -2.66 2.89
C GLU A 460 -27.84 -3.83 2.34
N ARG A 461 -26.53 -3.60 2.17
CA ARG A 461 -25.55 -4.50 1.53
C ARG A 461 -25.89 -4.87 0.08
N PHE A 462 -26.29 -3.90 -0.73
CA PHE A 462 -26.73 -4.06 -2.13
C PHE A 462 -27.86 -5.09 -2.30
N ASN A 463 -28.74 -5.22 -1.31
CA ASN A 463 -29.84 -6.17 -1.31
C ASN A 463 -30.98 -5.73 -2.27
N HIS A 464 -32.00 -6.58 -2.41
CA HIS A 464 -33.11 -6.45 -3.36
C HIS A 464 -32.71 -6.52 -4.85
N TYR A 465 -31.55 -7.11 -5.17
CA TYR A 465 -31.13 -7.36 -6.56
C TYR A 465 -32.24 -8.04 -7.39
N SER A 466 -32.42 -7.55 -8.61
CA SER A 466 -33.17 -8.25 -9.66
C SER A 466 -32.77 -7.73 -11.03
N ALA A 467 -32.86 -8.57 -12.07
CA ALA A 467 -32.56 -8.19 -13.44
C ALA A 467 -33.43 -7.04 -14.01
N GLU A 468 -34.57 -6.71 -13.39
CA GLU A 468 -35.33 -5.51 -13.76
C GLU A 468 -34.74 -4.22 -13.15
N TYR A 469 -34.09 -4.31 -11.98
CA TYR A 469 -33.45 -3.17 -11.30
C TYR A 469 -32.01 -2.95 -11.79
N ASP A 470 -31.31 -4.03 -12.14
CA ASP A 470 -30.01 -4.04 -12.82
C ASP A 470 -30.03 -3.27 -14.16
N GLU A 471 -31.15 -3.34 -14.91
CA GLU A 471 -31.31 -2.56 -16.16
C GLU A 471 -31.51 -1.05 -15.91
N ALA A 472 -31.57 -0.60 -14.66
CA ALA A 472 -31.89 0.76 -14.24
C ALA A 472 -30.83 1.42 -13.33
N VAL A 473 -30.06 0.64 -12.55
CA VAL A 473 -28.87 1.09 -11.81
C VAL A 473 -27.63 0.49 -12.48
N SER A 474 -26.73 1.34 -12.96
CA SER A 474 -25.62 0.91 -13.84
C SER A 474 -24.27 1.53 -13.48
N LEU A 475 -24.22 2.37 -12.45
CA LEU A 475 -23.01 3.05 -11.96
C LEU A 475 -22.90 2.91 -10.44
N LEU A 476 -21.68 2.95 -9.90
CA LEU A 476 -21.38 2.95 -8.47
C LEU A 476 -20.15 3.84 -8.21
N GLU A 477 -20.25 4.76 -7.26
CA GLU A 477 -19.12 5.61 -6.85
C GLU A 477 -18.13 4.83 -5.97
N ILE A 478 -16.87 4.73 -6.41
CA ILE A 478 -15.82 3.94 -5.74
C ILE A 478 -14.84 4.79 -4.92
N ALA A 479 -15.03 6.11 -4.91
CA ALA A 479 -14.23 7.04 -4.11
C ALA A 479 -15.05 7.52 -2.91
N GLY A 480 -14.40 7.61 -1.75
CA GLY A 480 -14.95 8.28 -0.56
C GLY A 480 -14.99 9.80 -0.72
N GLU A 481 -15.63 10.49 0.23
CA GLU A 481 -15.67 11.97 0.27
C GLU A 481 -14.29 12.61 0.51
N ASP A 482 -13.31 11.82 0.98
CA ASP A 482 -11.90 12.19 1.10
C ASP A 482 -11.10 11.97 -0.21
N GLY A 483 -11.76 11.47 -1.27
CA GLY A 483 -11.16 11.16 -2.57
C GLY A 483 -10.44 9.82 -2.64
N VAL A 484 -10.41 9.03 -1.55
CA VAL A 484 -9.73 7.72 -1.52
C VAL A 484 -10.56 6.68 -2.27
N VAL A 485 -9.94 5.99 -3.23
CA VAL A 485 -10.57 4.90 -3.99
C VAL A 485 -10.54 3.60 -3.19
N ASP A 486 -11.72 3.05 -2.86
CA ASP A 486 -11.89 1.74 -2.23
C ASP A 486 -12.81 0.84 -3.08
N CYS A 487 -12.27 -0.30 -3.52
CA CYS A 487 -13.01 -1.31 -4.26
C CYS A 487 -13.88 -2.23 -3.38
N GLY A 488 -13.84 -2.12 -2.04
CA GLY A 488 -14.56 -3.01 -1.13
C GLY A 488 -16.07 -3.09 -1.38
N TYR A 489 -16.73 -1.93 -1.47
CA TYR A 489 -18.16 -1.87 -1.80
C TYR A 489 -18.47 -2.16 -3.27
N TYR A 490 -17.54 -1.86 -4.18
CA TYR A 490 -17.66 -2.18 -5.61
C TYR A 490 -17.67 -3.69 -5.84
N ASN A 491 -16.68 -4.40 -5.29
CA ASN A 491 -16.60 -5.87 -5.34
C ASN A 491 -17.83 -6.49 -4.69
N LEU A 492 -18.28 -6.01 -3.53
CA LEU A 492 -19.50 -6.50 -2.88
C LEU A 492 -20.75 -6.35 -3.75
N ALA A 493 -20.87 -5.29 -4.56
CA ALA A 493 -21.97 -5.13 -5.49
C ALA A 493 -21.88 -6.12 -6.68
N LEU A 494 -20.68 -6.29 -7.25
CA LEU A 494 -20.42 -7.24 -8.34
C LEU A 494 -20.65 -8.70 -7.89
N ASP A 495 -20.15 -9.06 -6.71
CA ASP A 495 -20.33 -10.36 -6.04
C ASP A 495 -21.79 -10.60 -5.59
N LYS A 496 -22.65 -9.58 -5.66
CA LYS A 496 -24.12 -9.64 -5.46
C LYS A 496 -24.90 -9.66 -6.77
N GLY A 497 -24.22 -9.89 -7.90
CA GLY A 497 -24.82 -10.00 -9.23
C GLY A 497 -25.15 -8.66 -9.90
N TRP A 498 -24.85 -7.52 -9.27
CA TRP A 498 -25.12 -6.22 -9.90
C TRP A 498 -24.11 -5.90 -11.00
N HIS A 499 -24.63 -5.59 -12.18
CA HIS A 499 -23.85 -5.09 -13.29
C HIS A 499 -23.72 -3.57 -13.14
N VAL A 500 -22.75 -3.11 -12.35
CA VAL A 500 -22.42 -1.69 -12.18
C VAL A 500 -21.02 -1.39 -12.70
N ALA A 501 -20.86 -0.22 -13.33
CA ALA A 501 -19.55 0.34 -13.69
C ALA A 501 -19.09 1.35 -12.62
N PRO A 502 -17.78 1.53 -12.41
CA PRO A 502 -17.26 2.42 -11.40
C PRO A 502 -17.31 3.87 -11.88
N ALA A 503 -17.57 4.77 -10.94
CA ALA A 503 -17.49 6.22 -11.08
C ALA A 503 -16.61 6.82 -9.99
N ASN A 504 -15.93 7.92 -10.30
CA ASN A 504 -15.25 8.77 -9.33
C ASN A 504 -15.75 10.21 -9.56
N ASN A 505 -16.38 10.78 -8.54
CA ASN A 505 -16.99 12.10 -8.60
C ASN A 505 -16.72 12.89 -7.30
N GLN A 506 -16.81 14.22 -7.39
CA GLN A 506 -16.39 15.14 -6.33
C GLN A 506 -17.41 15.35 -5.18
N ASN A 507 -18.62 14.77 -5.24
CA ASN A 507 -19.77 15.12 -4.37
C ASN A 507 -19.86 16.65 -4.11
N ASN A 508 -19.72 17.45 -5.17
CA ASN A 508 -19.18 18.80 -5.01
C ASN A 508 -20.21 19.81 -4.47
N HIS A 509 -20.02 20.24 -3.21
CA HIS A 509 -20.81 21.30 -2.57
C HIS A 509 -20.11 22.68 -2.54
N ASN A 510 -18.78 22.74 -2.79
CA ASN A 510 -17.94 23.88 -2.40
C ASN A 510 -17.55 24.82 -3.57
N GLY A 511 -17.98 24.52 -4.79
CA GLY A 511 -17.52 25.20 -6.00
C GLY A 511 -16.30 24.50 -6.61
N GLN A 512 -15.58 25.15 -7.53
CA GLN A 512 -14.54 24.48 -8.34
C GLN A 512 -15.12 23.26 -9.08
N TRP A 513 -16.25 23.50 -9.77
CA TRP A 513 -17.07 22.44 -10.37
C TRP A 513 -16.34 21.78 -11.54
N GLY A 514 -15.82 20.57 -11.32
CA GLY A 514 -15.02 19.82 -12.28
C GLY A 514 -13.49 19.95 -12.09
N ASP A 515 -13.01 20.85 -11.23
CA ASP A 515 -11.58 21.10 -10.98
C ASP A 515 -11.24 21.27 -9.47
N ALA A 516 -12.10 20.80 -8.58
CA ALA A 516 -11.77 20.61 -7.17
C ALA A 516 -10.78 19.44 -6.95
N SER A 517 -10.73 18.51 -7.91
CA SER A 517 -9.75 17.43 -8.05
C SER A 517 -9.60 17.05 -9.53
N ASP A 518 -8.50 16.39 -9.87
CA ASP A 518 -8.23 15.92 -11.22
C ASP A 518 -9.02 14.65 -11.61
N ALA A 519 -9.69 14.03 -10.63
CA ALA A 519 -10.49 12.82 -10.82
C ALA A 519 -11.61 12.97 -11.85
N ARG A 520 -11.88 11.89 -12.59
CA ARG A 520 -12.90 11.82 -13.64
C ARG A 520 -13.67 10.50 -13.61
N THR A 521 -14.94 10.58 -13.98
CA THR A 521 -15.70 9.45 -14.52
C THR A 521 -15.68 9.56 -16.04
N VAL A 522 -15.22 8.51 -16.73
CA VAL A 522 -14.90 8.56 -18.17
C VAL A 522 -15.77 7.59 -18.95
N VAL A 523 -16.43 8.08 -19.99
CA VAL A 523 -17.53 7.39 -20.69
C VAL A 523 -17.18 7.09 -22.15
N LEU A 524 -17.23 5.82 -22.54
CA LEU A 524 -16.87 5.34 -23.88
C LEU A 524 -18.11 5.38 -24.82
N ALA A 525 -18.25 6.49 -25.55
CA ALA A 525 -19.42 6.82 -26.38
C ALA A 525 -19.07 7.18 -27.83
N LYS A 526 -20.07 7.11 -28.72
CA LYS A 526 -19.87 7.31 -30.18
C LYS A 526 -19.77 8.77 -30.63
N SER A 527 -20.29 9.69 -29.82
CA SER A 527 -20.22 11.14 -30.04
C SER A 527 -20.61 11.88 -28.77
N LEU A 528 -19.99 13.02 -28.50
CA LEU A 528 -20.26 13.87 -27.33
C LEU A 528 -21.68 14.47 -27.40
N THR A 529 -22.66 13.77 -26.81
CA THR A 529 -24.09 14.12 -26.83
C THR A 529 -24.81 13.46 -25.64
N GLU A 530 -25.81 14.13 -25.06
CA GLU A 530 -26.63 13.60 -23.95
C GLU A 530 -27.17 12.18 -24.23
N GLU A 531 -27.72 11.94 -25.44
CA GLU A 531 -28.22 10.62 -25.87
C GLU A 531 -27.13 9.53 -25.91
N SER A 532 -25.91 9.85 -26.40
CA SER A 532 -24.84 8.86 -26.50
C SER A 532 -24.13 8.61 -25.17
N LEU A 533 -24.05 9.63 -24.30
CA LEU A 533 -23.47 9.50 -22.96
C LEU A 533 -24.35 8.62 -22.08
N TYR A 534 -25.66 8.89 -21.96
CA TYR A 534 -26.57 8.01 -21.21
C TYR A 534 -26.62 6.59 -21.78
N ALA A 535 -26.57 6.42 -23.11
CA ALA A 535 -26.50 5.10 -23.73
C ALA A 535 -25.18 4.35 -23.44
N ALA A 536 -24.08 5.05 -23.18
CA ALA A 536 -22.82 4.45 -22.76
C ALA A 536 -22.78 4.13 -21.26
N MET A 537 -23.34 5.00 -20.41
CA MET A 537 -23.52 4.71 -18.98
C MET A 537 -24.41 3.50 -18.75
N LYS A 538 -25.57 3.43 -19.41
CA LYS A 538 -26.49 2.29 -19.27
C LYS A 538 -25.88 0.98 -19.77
N ASP A 539 -25.10 1.02 -20.84
CA ASP A 539 -24.33 -0.12 -21.33
C ASP A 539 -23.02 -0.34 -20.54
N ARG A 540 -22.82 0.35 -19.40
CA ARG A 540 -21.68 0.22 -18.46
C ARG A 540 -20.31 0.43 -19.09
N ARG A 541 -20.24 1.16 -20.20
CA ARG A 541 -19.00 1.53 -20.89
C ARG A 541 -18.34 2.73 -20.21
N VAL A 542 -17.94 2.55 -18.96
CA VAL A 542 -17.46 3.63 -18.06
C VAL A 542 -16.24 3.17 -17.26
N TYR A 543 -15.36 4.09 -16.87
CA TYR A 543 -14.37 3.85 -15.83
C TYR A 543 -14.17 5.07 -14.92
N ALA A 544 -13.60 4.82 -13.76
CA ALA A 544 -13.18 5.81 -12.77
C ALA A 544 -11.67 6.03 -12.87
N THR A 545 -11.20 7.25 -12.65
CA THR A 545 -9.77 7.62 -12.57
C THR A 545 -9.58 8.80 -11.62
N GLN A 546 -8.43 8.88 -10.96
CA GLN A 546 -7.99 10.07 -10.20
C GLN A 546 -7.21 11.05 -11.10
N ASP A 547 -6.55 10.55 -12.14
CA ASP A 547 -5.91 11.32 -13.21
C ASP A 547 -6.95 11.92 -14.20
N SER A 548 -6.64 13.09 -14.77
CA SER A 548 -7.52 13.87 -15.65
C SER A 548 -7.57 13.46 -17.13
N ASP A 549 -6.54 12.80 -17.69
CA ASP A 549 -6.50 12.36 -19.10
C ASP A 549 -5.93 10.95 -19.37
N LEU A 550 -5.60 10.18 -18.33
CA LEU A 550 -5.35 8.73 -18.37
C LEU A 550 -6.48 7.99 -19.12
N ALA A 551 -6.20 7.59 -20.35
CA ALA A 551 -7.09 6.93 -21.29
C ALA A 551 -6.96 5.39 -21.19
N ILE A 552 -8.01 4.73 -20.68
CA ILE A 552 -8.09 3.28 -20.56
C ILE A 552 -9.23 2.73 -21.43
N SER A 553 -8.94 1.65 -22.17
CA SER A 553 -9.97 0.75 -22.69
C SER A 553 -9.43 -0.68 -22.77
N TYR A 554 -10.30 -1.68 -22.64
CA TYR A 554 -9.89 -3.07 -22.84
C TYR A 554 -11.03 -3.91 -23.43
N GLU A 555 -10.65 -5.04 -24.01
CA GLU A 555 -11.56 -6.10 -24.47
C GLU A 555 -11.25 -7.41 -23.73
N LEU A 556 -12.28 -8.15 -23.33
CA LEU A 556 -12.21 -9.55 -22.93
C LEU A 556 -12.85 -10.38 -24.04
N ASN A 557 -12.13 -11.39 -24.56
CA ASN A 557 -12.57 -12.26 -25.65
C ASN A 557 -13.09 -11.50 -26.91
N GLY A 558 -12.57 -10.29 -27.14
CA GLY A 558 -12.98 -9.40 -28.24
C GLY A 558 -14.28 -8.62 -28.00
N ALA A 559 -14.68 -8.42 -26.74
CA ALA A 559 -15.79 -7.55 -26.35
C ALA A 559 -15.33 -6.49 -25.33
N VAL A 560 -15.70 -5.24 -25.58
CA VAL A 560 -15.30 -4.07 -24.78
C VAL A 560 -15.89 -4.10 -23.36
N MET A 561 -15.16 -3.54 -22.39
CA MET A 561 -15.62 -3.27 -21.02
C MET A 561 -17.06 -2.73 -20.94
N GLY A 562 -17.83 -3.17 -19.95
CA GLY A 562 -19.29 -2.95 -19.84
C GLY A 562 -20.14 -4.04 -20.51
N SER A 563 -19.53 -4.91 -21.32
CA SER A 563 -20.22 -6.03 -21.99
C SER A 563 -20.54 -7.18 -21.04
N ILE A 564 -21.64 -7.89 -21.32
CA ILE A 564 -21.98 -9.18 -20.72
C ILE A 564 -21.84 -10.25 -21.80
N LEU A 565 -21.08 -11.30 -21.51
CA LEU A 565 -20.80 -12.45 -22.38
C LEU A 565 -21.37 -13.73 -21.77
N PRO A 566 -21.65 -14.79 -22.55
CA PRO A 566 -21.88 -16.12 -22.01
C PRO A 566 -20.60 -16.73 -21.41
N GLU A 567 -20.77 -17.64 -20.45
CA GLU A 567 -19.74 -18.53 -19.85
C GLU A 567 -18.66 -19.00 -20.85
N SER A 568 -17.39 -18.96 -20.44
CA SER A 568 -16.24 -19.34 -21.27
C SER A 568 -15.06 -19.92 -20.45
N GLU A 569 -14.58 -21.12 -20.83
CA GLU A 569 -13.32 -21.69 -20.32
C GLU A 569 -12.08 -20.87 -20.76
N GLU A 570 -12.22 -19.95 -21.73
CA GLU A 570 -11.15 -19.10 -22.27
C GLU A 570 -11.36 -17.63 -21.86
N ALA A 571 -10.31 -16.97 -21.37
CA ALA A 571 -10.29 -15.56 -20.97
C ALA A 571 -9.02 -14.85 -21.51
N GLU A 572 -9.14 -14.25 -22.69
CA GLU A 572 -8.09 -13.45 -23.34
C GLU A 572 -8.41 -11.95 -23.17
N ILE A 573 -7.57 -11.21 -22.43
CA ILE A 573 -7.73 -9.78 -22.18
C ILE A 573 -6.74 -8.99 -23.04
N THR A 574 -7.23 -7.97 -23.75
CA THR A 574 -6.40 -7.01 -24.49
C THR A 574 -6.64 -5.61 -23.95
N VAL A 575 -5.60 -4.98 -23.39
CA VAL A 575 -5.67 -3.65 -22.75
C VAL A 575 -4.99 -2.60 -23.62
N PHE A 576 -5.60 -1.41 -23.70
CA PHE A 576 -5.06 -0.22 -24.36
C PHE A 576 -5.00 0.93 -23.34
N LEU A 577 -3.81 1.52 -23.21
CA LEU A 577 -3.44 2.49 -22.19
C LEU A 577 -2.74 3.68 -22.86
N SER A 578 -3.12 4.91 -22.51
CA SER A 578 -2.41 6.13 -22.92
C SER A 578 -2.60 7.22 -21.88
N ASP A 579 -1.51 7.85 -21.51
CA ASP A 579 -1.39 8.91 -20.51
C ASP A 579 -0.35 9.89 -21.11
N PRO A 580 -0.78 11.01 -21.69
CA PRO A 580 0.10 11.96 -22.35
C PRO A 580 0.83 12.93 -21.41
N THR A 581 0.37 13.10 -20.16
CA THR A 581 0.98 14.02 -19.20
C THR A 581 2.09 13.37 -18.39
N ASP A 582 1.93 12.10 -18.00
CA ASP A 582 2.82 11.45 -17.07
C ASP A 582 3.85 10.52 -17.72
N ALA A 583 4.87 10.13 -16.94
CA ALA A 583 6.04 9.44 -17.48
C ALA A 583 5.79 7.94 -17.75
N ALA A 584 4.87 7.33 -17.01
CA ALA A 584 4.62 5.89 -17.02
C ALA A 584 3.24 5.57 -16.41
N ILE A 585 2.44 4.73 -17.09
CA ILE A 585 1.12 4.26 -16.63
C ILE A 585 1.16 3.55 -15.26
N GLY A 586 2.31 2.99 -14.86
CA GLY A 586 2.47 2.32 -13.57
C GLY A 586 1.99 0.86 -13.58
N ASN A 587 1.33 0.41 -12.52
CA ASN A 587 0.91 -0.98 -12.34
C ASN A 587 -0.48 -1.23 -12.94
N VAL A 588 -0.64 -2.29 -13.72
CA VAL A 588 -1.91 -2.71 -14.35
C VAL A 588 -2.28 -4.09 -13.85
N GLU A 589 -3.37 -4.19 -13.08
CA GLU A 589 -3.87 -5.42 -12.47
C GLU A 589 -5.18 -5.89 -13.14
N VAL A 590 -5.33 -7.21 -13.29
CA VAL A 590 -6.61 -7.86 -13.63
C VAL A 590 -7.24 -8.38 -12.35
N ILE A 591 -8.45 -7.93 -12.05
CA ILE A 591 -9.24 -8.29 -10.88
C ILE A 591 -10.45 -9.14 -11.31
N ALA A 592 -10.82 -10.13 -10.50
CA ALA A 592 -12.01 -10.97 -10.66
C ALA A 592 -12.76 -11.15 -9.33
N ASP A 593 -13.69 -12.10 -9.26
CA ASP A 593 -14.58 -12.40 -8.13
C ASP A 593 -13.92 -12.23 -6.74
N GLY A 594 -14.63 -11.62 -5.78
CA GLY A 594 -14.10 -11.34 -4.44
C GLY A 594 -12.93 -10.35 -4.41
N GLY A 595 -12.65 -9.65 -5.50
CA GLY A 595 -11.49 -8.75 -5.64
C GLY A 595 -10.16 -9.47 -5.90
N ALA A 596 -10.19 -10.71 -6.41
CA ALA A 596 -8.99 -11.52 -6.62
C ALA A 596 -8.09 -10.98 -7.76
N VAL A 597 -6.83 -10.64 -7.45
CA VAL A 597 -5.82 -10.24 -8.46
C VAL A 597 -5.32 -11.48 -9.21
N LEU A 598 -5.73 -11.64 -10.48
CA LEU A 598 -5.34 -12.76 -11.34
C LEU A 598 -4.01 -12.55 -12.07
N ALA A 599 -3.70 -11.30 -12.41
CA ALA A 599 -2.46 -10.89 -13.08
C ALA A 599 -2.12 -9.44 -12.74
N GLN A 600 -0.83 -9.10 -12.83
CA GLN A 600 -0.33 -7.72 -12.70
C GLN A 600 0.84 -7.49 -13.67
N GLN A 601 0.96 -6.27 -14.20
CA GLN A 601 2.06 -5.85 -15.05
C GLN A 601 2.39 -4.36 -14.90
N TRP A 602 3.66 -4.04 -14.64
CA TRP A 602 4.16 -2.68 -14.68
C TRP A 602 4.42 -2.18 -16.11
N VAL A 603 4.14 -0.90 -16.36
CA VAL A 603 4.23 -0.22 -17.67
C VAL A 603 5.03 1.07 -17.53
N GLU A 604 6.32 1.01 -17.88
CA GLU A 604 7.30 2.12 -17.80
C GLU A 604 7.14 3.20 -18.90
N THR A 605 5.97 3.29 -19.54
CA THR A 605 5.77 4.11 -20.75
C THR A 605 4.40 4.77 -20.77
N THR A 606 4.38 6.02 -21.23
CA THR A 606 3.19 6.88 -21.42
C THR A 606 2.03 6.22 -22.19
N ALA A 607 2.29 5.30 -23.12
CA ALA A 607 1.24 4.56 -23.82
C ALA A 607 1.63 3.11 -24.09
N LYS A 608 0.66 2.20 -24.02
CA LYS A 608 0.90 0.75 -24.15
C LYS A 608 -0.33 -0.04 -24.61
N MET A 609 -0.10 -1.09 -25.39
CA MET A 609 -1.03 -2.20 -25.58
C MET A 609 -0.47 -3.45 -24.87
N LEU A 610 -1.33 -4.16 -24.13
CA LEU A 610 -1.01 -5.39 -23.40
C LEU A 610 -1.93 -6.54 -23.84
N GLU A 611 -1.36 -7.73 -24.04
CA GLU A 611 -2.10 -9.00 -24.14
C GLU A 611 -1.92 -9.76 -22.82
N LEU A 612 -2.98 -9.87 -22.02
CA LEU A 612 -2.99 -10.51 -20.70
C LEU A 612 -3.82 -11.80 -20.76
N SER A 613 -3.20 -12.93 -20.41
CA SER A 613 -3.86 -14.23 -20.36
C SER A 613 -4.03 -14.66 -18.91
N VAL A 614 -5.28 -14.81 -18.48
CA VAL A 614 -5.69 -15.16 -17.11
C VAL A 614 -6.46 -16.48 -17.11
N PRO A 615 -6.67 -17.13 -15.95
CA PRO A 615 -7.62 -18.25 -15.86
C PRO A 615 -9.03 -17.82 -16.29
N GLY A 616 -9.72 -18.66 -17.07
CA GLY A 616 -11.17 -18.62 -17.18
C GLY A 616 -11.83 -19.28 -15.96
N GLY A 617 -13.13 -19.06 -15.75
CA GLY A 617 -13.88 -19.61 -14.61
C GLY A 617 -14.47 -18.57 -13.64
N HIS A 618 -14.27 -17.28 -13.90
CA HIS A 618 -14.75 -16.17 -13.07
C HIS A 618 -15.96 -15.45 -13.67
N GLY A 619 -16.86 -14.97 -12.79
CA GLY A 619 -18.09 -14.26 -13.13
C GLY A 619 -17.87 -12.87 -13.73
N TYR A 620 -16.79 -12.19 -13.33
CA TYR A 620 -16.37 -10.93 -13.94
C TYR A 620 -14.86 -10.75 -13.98
N TYR A 621 -14.40 -9.87 -14.86
CA TYR A 621 -13.01 -9.43 -14.95
C TYR A 621 -13.02 -7.91 -15.14
N TYR A 622 -12.27 -7.16 -14.32
CA TYR A 622 -12.05 -5.73 -14.50
C TYR A 622 -10.57 -5.38 -14.31
N LEU A 623 -10.18 -4.15 -14.64
CA LEU A 623 -8.81 -3.65 -14.46
C LEU A 623 -8.74 -2.62 -13.32
N ARG A 624 -7.70 -2.73 -12.50
CA ARG A 624 -7.22 -1.64 -11.65
C ARG A 624 -5.87 -1.18 -12.18
N VAL A 625 -5.67 0.13 -12.27
CA VAL A 625 -4.39 0.76 -12.64
C VAL A 625 -3.96 1.66 -11.47
N THR A 626 -2.67 1.68 -11.17
CA THR A 626 -2.09 2.54 -10.13
C THR A 626 -0.82 3.19 -10.67
N GLN A 627 -0.86 4.51 -10.84
CA GLN A 627 0.23 5.32 -11.37
C GLN A 627 1.38 5.48 -10.35
N PRO A 628 2.58 5.94 -10.76
CA PRO A 628 3.77 5.99 -9.89
C PRO A 628 3.73 7.01 -8.76
N ASP A 629 2.81 7.97 -8.84
CA ASP A 629 2.52 9.01 -7.84
C ASP A 629 1.53 8.55 -6.74
N GLY A 630 0.66 7.60 -7.08
CA GLY A 630 -0.33 7.00 -6.20
C GLY A 630 -1.76 7.01 -6.77
N ASP A 631 -2.01 7.68 -7.91
CA ASP A 631 -3.36 7.81 -8.46
C ASP A 631 -3.89 6.49 -9.03
N VAL A 632 -5.20 6.25 -8.82
CA VAL A 632 -5.86 4.98 -9.12
C VAL A 632 -6.96 5.16 -10.17
N ALA A 633 -6.98 4.26 -11.14
CA ALA A 633 -8.09 4.08 -12.07
C ALA A 633 -8.66 2.67 -12.00
N VAL A 634 -9.98 2.54 -12.18
CA VAL A 634 -10.71 1.27 -12.10
C VAL A 634 -11.76 1.23 -13.21
N THR A 635 -11.78 0.15 -13.98
CA THR A 635 -12.69 0.01 -15.13
C THR A 635 -13.98 -0.74 -14.80
N ALA A 636 -15.03 -0.51 -15.60
CA ALA A 636 -16.15 -1.46 -15.67
C ALA A 636 -15.65 -2.88 -15.99
N PRO A 637 -16.30 -3.94 -15.48
CA PRO A 637 -15.97 -5.30 -15.83
C PRO A 637 -16.43 -5.67 -17.25
N VAL A 638 -15.95 -6.80 -17.74
CA VAL A 638 -16.71 -7.65 -18.66
C VAL A 638 -17.19 -8.86 -17.85
N TRP A 639 -18.49 -9.08 -17.84
CA TRP A 639 -19.13 -10.17 -17.11
C TRP A 639 -19.26 -11.43 -17.97
N MET A 640 -19.17 -12.61 -17.34
CA MET A 640 -19.44 -13.92 -17.92
C MET A 640 -20.69 -14.54 -17.27
N ASP A 641 -21.85 -14.30 -17.88
CA ASP A 641 -23.16 -14.86 -17.55
C ASP A 641 -23.13 -16.40 -17.61
N GLY A 642 -23.30 -17.04 -16.44
CA GLY A 642 -23.29 -18.49 -16.27
C GLY A 642 -22.46 -19.01 -15.08
N TYR A 643 -21.68 -18.17 -14.42
CA TYR A 643 -21.04 -18.51 -13.13
C TYR A 643 -22.01 -18.29 -11.94
N ASP A 644 -21.75 -18.96 -10.82
CA ASP A 644 -22.74 -19.18 -9.76
C ASP A 644 -22.92 -17.98 -8.81
N ASP A 645 -24.11 -17.34 -8.78
CA ASP A 645 -24.55 -16.42 -7.71
C ASP A 645 -24.91 -17.18 -6.40
N MET A 646 -24.02 -18.05 -5.93
CA MET A 646 -24.23 -18.97 -4.80
C MET A 646 -22.88 -19.36 -4.20
N GLY A 647 -22.74 -19.25 -2.88
CA GLY A 647 -21.49 -19.60 -2.20
C GLY A 647 -21.55 -19.63 -0.67
N ILE A 648 -20.39 -19.65 -0.04
CA ILE A 648 -20.23 -19.42 1.40
C ILE A 648 -20.00 -17.92 1.58
N GLU A 649 -20.89 -17.25 2.31
CA GLU A 649 -20.75 -15.83 2.66
C GLU A 649 -19.73 -15.65 3.79
N ARG A 650 -19.68 -16.63 4.72
CA ARG A 650 -18.86 -16.54 5.92
C ARG A 650 -18.72 -17.88 6.64
N PHE A 651 -17.50 -18.26 7.04
CA PHE A 651 -17.23 -19.32 8.00
C PHE A 651 -16.57 -18.76 9.28
N THR A 652 -17.24 -18.90 10.43
CA THR A 652 -16.84 -18.26 11.71
C THR A 652 -17.07 -19.15 12.94
N SER A 653 -16.58 -18.72 14.10
CA SER A 653 -16.90 -19.34 15.39
C SER A 653 -17.54 -18.32 16.35
N ASP A 654 -18.36 -18.83 17.28
CA ASP A 654 -18.86 -18.11 18.44
C ASP A 654 -17.76 -17.62 19.41
N THR A 655 -16.51 -18.08 19.27
CA THR A 655 -15.38 -17.52 20.00
C THR A 655 -14.07 -17.47 19.21
N ALA A 656 -13.47 -16.28 19.15
CA ALA A 656 -12.09 -16.07 18.70
C ALA A 656 -11.04 -16.56 19.74
N ALA A 657 -11.48 -17.03 20.91
CA ALA A 657 -10.64 -17.40 22.05
C ALA A 657 -10.84 -18.85 22.54
N PRO A 658 -10.89 -19.87 21.65
CA PRO A 658 -11.40 -21.19 22.02
C PRO A 658 -10.47 -21.94 22.97
N VAL A 659 -11.10 -22.63 23.94
CA VAL A 659 -10.43 -23.43 24.97
C VAL A 659 -10.47 -24.91 24.56
N ARG A 660 -9.33 -25.60 24.61
CA ARG A 660 -9.27 -27.05 24.31
C ARG A 660 -10.15 -27.84 25.27
N GLY A 661 -11.18 -28.46 24.70
CA GLY A 661 -12.14 -29.31 25.42
C GLY A 661 -13.43 -28.59 25.84
N GLU A 662 -13.56 -27.28 25.60
CA GLU A 662 -14.87 -26.61 25.55
C GLU A 662 -15.54 -26.90 24.20
N GLU A 663 -16.87 -26.85 24.17
CA GLU A 663 -17.67 -26.94 22.95
C GLU A 663 -17.81 -25.53 22.36
N ILE A 664 -17.59 -25.39 21.06
CA ILE A 664 -17.72 -24.14 20.30
C ILE A 664 -18.71 -24.33 19.15
N GLY A 665 -19.48 -23.29 18.83
CA GLY A 665 -20.26 -23.22 17.61
C GLY A 665 -19.39 -22.74 16.45
N LEU A 666 -19.35 -23.53 15.37
CA LEU A 666 -18.78 -23.14 14.08
C LEU A 666 -19.91 -22.85 13.10
N THR A 667 -20.13 -21.59 12.72
CA THR A 667 -21.25 -21.18 11.85
C THR A 667 -20.77 -20.96 10.42
N VAL A 668 -21.44 -21.64 9.49
CA VAL A 668 -21.32 -21.44 8.04
C VAL A 668 -22.56 -20.70 7.56
N THR A 669 -22.39 -19.50 7.03
CA THR A 669 -23.44 -18.74 6.34
C THR A 669 -23.32 -19.04 4.84
N LEU A 670 -24.32 -19.65 4.22
CA LEU A 670 -24.41 -19.80 2.76
C LEU A 670 -25.28 -18.68 2.18
N TYR A 671 -24.87 -18.09 1.06
CA TYR A 671 -25.72 -17.20 0.25
C TYR A 671 -26.15 -17.90 -1.03
N ASN A 672 -27.34 -17.56 -1.52
CA ASN A 672 -27.92 -18.08 -2.76
C ASN A 672 -28.76 -16.97 -3.39
N ASP A 673 -28.11 -16.13 -4.20
CA ASP A 673 -28.73 -15.01 -4.89
C ASP A 673 -29.26 -15.42 -6.28
N GLU A 674 -29.06 -16.68 -6.68
CA GLU A 674 -29.82 -17.33 -7.74
C GLU A 674 -31.33 -17.42 -7.43
N PRO A 675 -32.22 -17.35 -8.45
CA PRO A 675 -33.68 -17.36 -8.27
C PRO A 675 -34.28 -18.75 -7.98
N VAL A 676 -33.48 -19.74 -7.58
CA VAL A 676 -33.86 -21.14 -7.38
C VAL A 676 -33.18 -21.74 -6.14
N ASP A 677 -33.84 -22.70 -5.48
CA ASP A 677 -33.30 -23.38 -4.30
C ASP A 677 -31.99 -24.14 -4.60
N PHE A 678 -30.93 -23.88 -3.81
CA PHE A 678 -29.76 -24.76 -3.72
C PHE A 678 -30.02 -25.89 -2.72
N ALA A 679 -30.11 -27.13 -3.19
CA ALA A 679 -30.32 -28.31 -2.35
C ALA A 679 -28.98 -28.80 -1.79
N VAL A 680 -28.61 -28.35 -0.59
CA VAL A 680 -27.39 -28.79 0.11
C VAL A 680 -27.47 -30.29 0.41
N GLU A 681 -26.55 -31.06 -0.17
CA GLU A 681 -26.43 -32.52 -0.01
C GLU A 681 -25.59 -32.89 1.22
N SER A 682 -24.52 -32.13 1.50
CA SER A 682 -23.70 -32.26 2.70
C SER A 682 -22.90 -31.00 3.02
N LEU A 683 -22.65 -30.78 4.32
CA LEU A 683 -21.56 -29.94 4.81
C LEU A 683 -20.49 -30.86 5.40
N GLU A 684 -19.28 -30.83 4.85
CA GLU A 684 -18.14 -31.64 5.33
C GLU A 684 -17.13 -30.73 6.03
N LEU A 685 -16.90 -30.95 7.34
CA LEU A 685 -15.99 -30.17 8.17
C LEU A 685 -14.66 -30.91 8.36
N TYR A 686 -13.57 -30.21 8.13
CA TYR A 686 -12.19 -30.67 8.25
C TYR A 686 -11.44 -29.85 9.29
N ALA A 687 -10.41 -30.43 9.92
CA ALA A 687 -9.49 -29.74 10.81
C ALA A 687 -8.06 -30.27 10.57
N ASP A 688 -7.09 -29.40 10.27
CA ASP A 688 -5.74 -29.76 9.79
C ASP A 688 -5.83 -30.86 8.68
N ASP A 689 -6.54 -30.57 7.59
CA ASP A 689 -6.91 -31.45 6.45
C ASP A 689 -7.65 -32.76 6.79
N THR A 690 -7.92 -33.04 8.05
CA THR A 690 -8.56 -34.29 8.49
C THR A 690 -10.07 -34.09 8.58
N PRO A 691 -10.91 -34.91 7.90
CA PRO A 691 -12.36 -34.85 8.09
C PRO A 691 -12.73 -35.14 9.55
N VAL A 692 -13.49 -34.25 10.18
CA VAL A 692 -13.88 -34.35 11.60
C VAL A 692 -15.39 -34.49 11.82
N GLU A 693 -16.23 -33.89 10.97
CA GLU A 693 -17.69 -33.99 11.05
C GLU A 693 -18.32 -33.94 9.65
N THR A 694 -19.51 -34.51 9.48
CA THR A 694 -20.26 -34.46 8.21
C THR A 694 -21.74 -34.36 8.50
N ILE A 695 -22.37 -33.28 8.04
CA ILE A 695 -23.82 -33.06 8.17
C ILE A 695 -24.47 -33.41 6.81
N PRO A 696 -25.09 -34.59 6.66
CA PRO A 696 -25.79 -34.97 5.44
C PRO A 696 -27.20 -34.35 5.39
N ASP A 697 -27.64 -33.95 4.20
CA ASP A 697 -28.98 -33.42 3.93
C ASP A 697 -29.44 -32.33 4.94
N PRO A 698 -28.65 -31.26 5.16
CA PRO A 698 -29.04 -30.17 6.06
C PRO A 698 -30.17 -29.28 5.46
N GLY A 699 -30.59 -29.57 4.22
CA GLY A 699 -31.70 -28.95 3.53
C GLY A 699 -31.36 -27.62 2.86
N ASN A 700 -32.26 -27.18 1.97
CA ASN A 700 -32.02 -26.12 1.00
C ASN A 700 -31.63 -24.75 1.59
N VAL A 701 -30.80 -24.00 0.86
CA VAL A 701 -30.86 -22.53 0.82
C VAL A 701 -31.94 -22.17 -0.21
N ALA A 702 -32.83 -21.23 0.08
CA ALA A 702 -33.86 -20.81 -0.88
C ALA A 702 -33.28 -19.83 -1.89
N GLY A 703 -33.89 -19.70 -3.07
CA GLY A 703 -33.50 -18.66 -4.02
C GLY A 703 -33.69 -17.24 -3.45
N MET A 704 -32.80 -16.31 -3.78
CA MET A 704 -32.70 -14.97 -3.20
C MET A 704 -32.62 -14.97 -1.66
N SER A 705 -31.74 -15.79 -1.04
CA SER A 705 -31.63 -15.84 0.42
C SER A 705 -30.28 -16.32 0.95
N THR A 706 -29.99 -15.95 2.20
CA THR A 706 -28.88 -16.50 3.00
C THR A 706 -29.39 -17.51 4.04
N ARG A 707 -28.52 -18.42 4.49
CA ARG A 707 -28.85 -19.39 5.54
C ARG A 707 -27.64 -19.83 6.36
N ASP A 708 -27.76 -19.72 7.68
CA ASP A 708 -26.80 -20.22 8.66
C ASP A 708 -26.93 -21.73 8.95
N TYR A 709 -25.77 -22.36 9.15
CA TYR A 709 -25.60 -23.73 9.62
C TYR A 709 -24.53 -23.75 10.73
N THR A 710 -24.96 -23.78 12.01
CA THR A 710 -24.05 -23.87 13.16
C THR A 710 -23.76 -25.32 13.54
N ILE A 711 -22.47 -25.67 13.57
CA ILE A 711 -21.92 -26.98 13.88
C ILE A 711 -21.29 -26.93 15.30
N PRO A 712 -21.87 -27.60 16.31
CA PRO A 712 -21.23 -27.71 17.63
C PRO A 712 -20.04 -28.66 17.57
N TYR A 713 -18.87 -28.20 18.02
CA TYR A 713 -17.61 -28.94 17.88
C TYR A 713 -16.73 -28.82 19.14
N THR A 714 -16.00 -29.88 19.50
CA THR A 714 -15.16 -29.93 20.72
C THR A 714 -13.72 -30.34 20.39
N HIS A 715 -12.86 -29.37 20.04
CA HIS A 715 -11.48 -29.68 19.67
C HIS A 715 -10.62 -30.17 20.85
N GLN A 716 -9.67 -31.07 20.57
CA GLN A 716 -8.87 -31.77 21.59
C GLN A 716 -7.36 -31.49 21.52
N GLU A 717 -6.85 -30.87 20.46
CA GLU A 717 -5.45 -30.45 20.36
C GLU A 717 -5.24 -29.04 20.95
N LEU A 718 -3.99 -28.57 20.97
CA LEU A 718 -3.62 -27.21 21.35
C LEU A 718 -2.98 -26.50 20.17
N GLY A 719 -3.17 -25.20 20.13
CA GLY A 719 -2.61 -24.30 19.12
C GLY A 719 -3.50 -24.08 17.91
N VAL A 720 -2.99 -23.35 16.93
CA VAL A 720 -3.71 -23.00 15.70
C VAL A 720 -4.04 -24.27 14.92
N THR A 721 -5.33 -24.54 14.78
CA THR A 721 -5.88 -25.57 13.92
C THR A 721 -6.64 -24.86 12.80
N GLU A 722 -6.39 -25.29 11.57
CA GLU A 722 -7.08 -24.76 10.39
C GLU A 722 -8.31 -25.60 10.10
N PHE A 723 -9.50 -25.02 10.25
CA PHE A 723 -10.74 -25.63 9.78
C PHE A 723 -10.95 -25.31 8.31
N ARG A 724 -11.47 -26.28 7.56
CA ARG A 724 -12.05 -26.07 6.23
C ARG A 724 -13.45 -26.64 6.24
N VAL A 725 -14.41 -25.95 5.64
CA VAL A 725 -15.74 -26.51 5.36
C VAL A 725 -15.94 -26.64 3.86
N GLU A 726 -16.56 -27.73 3.44
CA GLU A 726 -16.92 -28.01 2.05
C GLU A 726 -18.44 -28.19 1.97
N ALA A 727 -19.13 -27.24 1.34
CA ALA A 727 -20.58 -27.21 1.16
C ALA A 727 -20.93 -27.79 -0.21
N ILE A 728 -21.41 -29.04 -0.23
CA ILE A 728 -21.73 -29.78 -1.44
C ILE A 728 -23.25 -29.84 -1.61
N GLY A 729 -23.75 -29.58 -2.81
CA GLY A 729 -25.18 -29.62 -3.09
C GLY A 729 -25.50 -29.73 -4.57
N SER A 730 -26.78 -29.53 -4.91
CA SER A 730 -27.21 -29.42 -6.29
C SER A 730 -28.26 -28.34 -6.52
N MET A 731 -28.13 -27.63 -7.65
CA MET A 731 -29.08 -26.64 -8.14
C MET A 731 -29.59 -27.08 -9.51
N ASN A 732 -30.89 -26.96 -9.78
CA ASN A 732 -31.54 -27.45 -11.01
C ASN A 732 -31.31 -28.94 -11.38
N GLY A 733 -30.62 -29.72 -10.54
CA GLY A 733 -30.21 -31.11 -10.77
C GLY A 733 -28.74 -31.29 -11.16
N GLU A 734 -27.96 -30.21 -11.21
CA GLU A 734 -26.52 -30.20 -11.45
C GLU A 734 -25.79 -29.97 -10.11
N ARG A 735 -24.61 -30.58 -9.94
CA ARG A 735 -23.96 -30.73 -8.62
C ARG A 735 -22.81 -29.73 -8.48
N ARG A 736 -22.88 -28.90 -7.44
CA ARG A 736 -21.96 -27.79 -7.13
C ARG A 736 -21.29 -28.02 -5.76
N SER A 737 -20.16 -27.38 -5.52
CA SER A 737 -19.38 -27.51 -4.27
C SER A 737 -18.57 -26.25 -3.99
N TYR A 738 -18.70 -25.70 -2.79
CA TYR A 738 -18.03 -24.47 -2.34
C TYR A 738 -17.17 -24.78 -1.10
N GLU A 739 -16.06 -24.07 -0.90
CA GLU A 739 -15.20 -24.25 0.29
C GLU A 739 -14.78 -22.92 0.91
N ASP A 740 -14.58 -22.93 2.24
CA ASP A 740 -14.10 -21.78 3.03
C ASP A 740 -13.26 -22.29 4.22
N THR A 741 -12.40 -21.43 4.80
CA THR A 741 -11.44 -21.80 5.86
C THR A 741 -11.45 -20.84 7.06
N LEU A 742 -11.26 -21.39 8.25
CA LEU A 742 -11.26 -20.66 9.52
C LEU A 742 -10.12 -21.18 10.42
N SER A 743 -9.13 -20.32 10.70
CA SER A 743 -8.02 -20.65 11.60
C SER A 743 -8.34 -20.25 13.05
N LEU A 744 -8.20 -21.20 13.99
CA LEU A 744 -8.50 -20.98 15.42
C LEU A 744 -7.40 -21.56 16.33
N SER A 745 -6.91 -20.76 17.29
CA SER A 745 -5.88 -21.21 18.25
C SER A 745 -6.50 -21.74 19.55
N PHE A 746 -6.42 -23.06 19.75
CA PHE A 746 -6.97 -23.71 20.95
C PHE A 746 -6.04 -23.61 22.15
N ARG A 747 -6.53 -22.95 23.20
CA ARG A 747 -5.75 -22.61 24.39
C ARG A 747 -5.88 -23.62 25.51
N VAL A 748 -4.96 -23.54 26.46
CA VAL A 748 -4.99 -24.31 27.70
C VAL A 748 -6.08 -23.73 28.62
N PRO A 749 -7.04 -24.53 29.12
CA PRO A 749 -8.11 -24.03 30.01
C PRO A 749 -7.56 -23.28 31.24
N GLU A 750 -6.48 -23.80 31.83
CA GLU A 750 -5.81 -23.20 32.99
C GLU A 750 -5.00 -21.92 32.67
N GLN A 751 -5.02 -21.45 31.42
CA GLN A 751 -4.35 -20.22 30.95
C GLN A 751 -5.29 -19.27 30.21
N VAL A 752 -6.61 -19.49 30.24
CA VAL A 752 -7.59 -18.51 29.76
C VAL A 752 -8.32 -17.90 30.95
N LYS A 753 -8.21 -16.57 31.08
CA LYS A 753 -9.01 -15.77 32.01
C LYS A 753 -10.31 -15.34 31.35
N HIS A 754 -11.34 -15.07 32.14
CA HIS A 754 -12.60 -14.53 31.62
C HIS A 754 -12.82 -13.05 31.99
N ILE A 755 -13.38 -12.30 31.03
CA ILE A 755 -14.17 -11.11 31.31
C ILE A 755 -15.62 -11.58 31.46
N ALA A 756 -16.16 -11.49 32.67
CA ALA A 756 -17.59 -11.62 32.89
C ALA A 756 -18.27 -10.32 32.46
N VAL A 757 -19.31 -10.39 31.63
CA VAL A 757 -20.13 -9.23 31.24
C VAL A 757 -21.52 -9.40 31.81
N ASP A 758 -21.99 -8.44 32.60
CA ASP A 758 -23.37 -8.45 33.10
C ASP A 758 -24.35 -8.31 31.92
N ALA A 759 -25.32 -9.23 31.88
CA ALA A 759 -26.47 -9.20 30.99
C ALA A 759 -27.77 -9.46 31.76
N SER A 760 -27.75 -9.32 33.09
CA SER A 760 -28.87 -9.66 33.98
C SER A 760 -29.82 -8.50 34.31
N HIS A 761 -29.47 -7.26 33.92
CA HIS A 761 -30.25 -6.05 34.21
C HIS A 761 -30.62 -5.24 32.94
N ASP A 762 -30.74 -5.92 31.80
CA ASP A 762 -30.99 -5.33 30.47
C ASP A 762 -30.02 -4.15 30.19
N ASN A 763 -28.74 -4.44 30.39
CA ASN A 763 -27.65 -3.46 30.40
C ASN A 763 -27.35 -2.93 28.98
N SER A 764 -27.17 -1.62 28.84
CA SER A 764 -27.05 -0.98 27.52
C SER A 764 -25.71 -1.30 26.83
N GLY A 765 -25.75 -1.43 25.50
CA GLY A 765 -24.58 -1.57 24.63
C GLY A 765 -23.81 -2.89 24.72
N ILE A 766 -24.31 -3.91 25.43
CA ILE A 766 -23.65 -5.23 25.54
C ILE A 766 -23.55 -5.98 24.20
N ASP A 767 -24.37 -5.61 23.22
CA ASP A 767 -24.37 -6.04 21.83
C ASP A 767 -23.23 -5.42 21.00
N ARG A 768 -22.77 -4.22 21.38
CA ARG A 768 -21.74 -3.41 20.68
C ARG A 768 -20.33 -3.66 21.24
N LEU A 769 -20.02 -4.91 21.60
CA LEU A 769 -18.78 -5.33 22.27
C LEU A 769 -17.93 -6.32 21.45
N ASN A 770 -18.16 -6.43 20.14
CA ASN A 770 -17.49 -7.43 19.28
C ASN A 770 -15.98 -7.20 19.25
N ARG A 771 -15.56 -5.93 19.20
CA ARG A 771 -14.16 -5.50 19.22
C ARG A 771 -13.47 -5.81 20.54
N LEU A 772 -14.20 -5.81 21.66
CA LEU A 772 -13.68 -6.30 22.95
C LEU A 772 -13.37 -7.80 22.89
N VAL A 773 -14.20 -8.61 22.21
CA VAL A 773 -13.95 -10.05 22.05
C VAL A 773 -12.66 -10.29 21.28
N GLU A 774 -12.40 -9.52 20.21
CA GLU A 774 -11.17 -9.60 19.42
C GLU A 774 -9.92 -9.24 20.23
N ILE A 775 -9.92 -8.07 20.91
CA ILE A 775 -8.76 -7.59 21.69
C ILE A 775 -8.48 -8.50 22.90
N ALA A 776 -9.54 -9.00 23.56
CA ALA A 776 -9.42 -10.00 24.61
C ALA A 776 -8.85 -11.31 24.07
N ALA A 777 -9.31 -11.76 22.89
CA ALA A 777 -8.80 -12.97 22.25
C ALA A 777 -7.31 -12.86 21.93
N ARG A 778 -6.81 -11.71 21.42
CA ARG A 778 -5.36 -11.45 21.23
C ARG A 778 -4.56 -11.61 22.54
N ASN A 779 -5.19 -11.38 23.70
CA ASN A 779 -4.59 -11.46 25.03
C ASN A 779 -4.79 -12.79 25.78
N SER A 780 -5.24 -13.85 25.10
CA SER A 780 -5.62 -15.13 25.74
C SER A 780 -6.72 -15.01 26.81
N ILE A 781 -7.58 -14.01 26.66
CA ILE A 781 -8.76 -13.77 27.49
C ILE A 781 -10.02 -14.11 26.67
N SER A 782 -11.07 -14.63 27.29
CA SER A 782 -12.36 -14.89 26.64
C SER A 782 -13.48 -14.11 27.33
N VAL A 783 -14.40 -13.54 26.55
CA VAL A 783 -15.49 -12.68 27.03
C VAL A 783 -16.76 -13.52 27.14
N LYS A 784 -17.34 -13.60 28.34
CA LYS A 784 -18.51 -14.46 28.63
C LYS A 784 -19.60 -13.64 29.34
N LYS A 785 -20.71 -13.39 28.63
CA LYS A 785 -21.93 -12.76 29.16
C LYS A 785 -22.61 -13.68 30.16
N PHE A 786 -23.25 -13.15 31.20
CA PHE A 786 -24.00 -13.95 32.19
C PHE A 786 -25.31 -13.30 32.66
N GLU A 787 -26.33 -14.14 32.86
CA GLU A 787 -27.64 -13.75 33.40
C GLU A 787 -27.82 -14.13 34.89
N THR A 788 -27.09 -15.15 35.39
CA THR A 788 -27.48 -15.83 36.65
C THR A 788 -26.31 -16.26 37.55
N GLU A 789 -25.21 -16.80 37.02
CA GLU A 789 -24.01 -17.17 37.76
C GLU A 789 -22.77 -16.60 37.06
N LEU A 790 -21.78 -16.12 37.82
CA LEU A 790 -20.51 -15.63 37.26
C LEU A 790 -19.70 -16.80 36.68
N PRO A 791 -19.08 -16.67 35.50
CA PRO A 791 -18.20 -17.70 34.95
C PRO A 791 -17.01 -18.03 35.87
N GLU A 792 -16.64 -19.30 35.96
CA GLU A 792 -15.40 -19.72 36.62
C GLU A 792 -14.19 -19.06 35.94
N ASN A 793 -13.09 -18.79 36.68
CA ASN A 793 -11.90 -18.08 36.19
C ASN A 793 -12.14 -16.65 35.65
N SER A 794 -13.23 -15.98 36.06
CA SER A 794 -13.39 -14.54 35.82
C SER A 794 -12.44 -13.73 36.71
N GLU A 795 -11.60 -12.91 36.09
CA GLU A 795 -10.67 -11.99 36.76
C GLU A 795 -11.04 -10.52 36.50
N LEU A 796 -11.81 -10.29 35.43
CA LEU A 796 -12.45 -9.01 35.12
C LEU A 796 -13.98 -9.17 35.13
N LEU A 797 -14.69 -8.13 35.59
CA LEU A 797 -16.14 -8.03 35.57
C LEU A 797 -16.54 -6.67 34.99
N LEU A 798 -17.15 -6.69 33.80
CA LEU A 798 -17.72 -5.53 33.12
C LEU A 798 -19.22 -5.42 33.44
N ILE A 799 -19.64 -4.23 33.88
CA ILE A 799 -21.04 -3.87 34.10
C ILE A 799 -21.28 -2.54 33.37
N THR A 800 -22.11 -2.57 32.34
CA THR A 800 -22.59 -1.36 31.65
C THR A 800 -23.90 -0.89 32.26
N ALA A 801 -24.31 0.34 31.91
CA ALA A 801 -25.50 1.01 32.43
C ALA A 801 -26.73 0.09 32.45
N PRO A 802 -27.28 -0.23 33.64
CA PRO A 802 -28.43 -1.14 33.76
C PRO A 802 -29.75 -0.42 33.48
N SER A 803 -30.74 -1.15 32.96
CA SER A 803 -32.13 -0.68 32.86
C SER A 803 -33.00 -1.15 34.06
N GLU A 804 -32.51 -2.08 34.88
CA GLU A 804 -33.17 -2.56 36.10
C GLU A 804 -32.29 -2.39 37.37
N SER A 805 -32.91 -2.14 38.53
CA SER A 805 -32.18 -1.91 39.79
C SER A 805 -31.48 -3.17 40.31
N PHE A 806 -30.24 -3.03 40.78
CA PHE A 806 -29.49 -4.13 41.39
C PHE A 806 -30.10 -4.57 42.74
N ASP A 807 -30.18 -5.89 42.97
CA ASP A 807 -30.67 -6.46 44.23
C ASP A 807 -29.54 -6.73 45.26
N GLU A 808 -29.91 -7.06 46.51
CA GLU A 808 -28.94 -7.30 47.59
C GLU A 808 -28.01 -8.51 47.31
N GLU A 809 -28.39 -9.47 46.47
CA GLU A 809 -27.54 -10.61 46.11
C GLU A 809 -26.51 -10.21 45.04
N PHE A 810 -26.92 -9.46 44.01
CA PHE A 810 -26.00 -8.96 42.99
C PHE A 810 -24.98 -7.97 43.56
N VAL A 811 -25.42 -7.03 44.42
CA VAL A 811 -24.52 -6.06 45.08
C VAL A 811 -23.46 -6.77 45.95
N GLU A 812 -23.84 -7.76 46.76
CA GLU A 812 -22.88 -8.53 47.57
C GLU A 812 -22.00 -9.45 46.70
N ARG A 813 -22.48 -9.88 45.52
CA ARG A 813 -21.70 -10.66 44.54
C ARG A 813 -20.59 -9.83 43.88
N VAL A 814 -20.90 -8.62 43.39
CA VAL A 814 -19.91 -7.68 42.83
C VAL A 814 -18.88 -7.30 43.89
N ARG A 815 -19.34 -7.03 45.12
CA ARG A 815 -18.46 -6.83 46.27
C ARG A 815 -17.55 -8.03 46.53
N ALA A 816 -18.09 -9.24 46.60
CA ALA A 816 -17.31 -10.45 46.88
C ALA A 816 -16.26 -10.72 45.79
N PHE A 817 -16.56 -10.39 44.53
CA PHE A 817 -15.61 -10.42 43.43
C PHE A 817 -14.40 -9.48 43.68
N ALA A 818 -14.68 -8.22 44.01
CA ALA A 818 -13.64 -7.24 44.36
C ALA A 818 -12.87 -7.59 45.66
N GLU A 819 -13.54 -8.12 46.70
CA GLU A 819 -12.88 -8.59 47.94
C GLU A 819 -11.97 -9.80 47.73
N ASN A 820 -12.11 -10.55 46.63
CA ASN A 820 -11.17 -11.62 46.23
C ASN A 820 -10.00 -11.11 45.36
N GLY A 821 -9.95 -9.81 45.04
CA GLY A 821 -8.89 -9.20 44.22
C GLY A 821 -9.24 -8.97 42.76
N GLY A 822 -10.47 -9.26 42.33
CA GLY A 822 -10.91 -9.06 40.95
C GLY A 822 -10.94 -7.59 40.50
N THR A 823 -10.95 -7.39 39.18
CA THR A 823 -11.01 -6.07 38.54
C THR A 823 -12.42 -5.78 38.03
N VAL A 824 -13.07 -4.75 38.56
CA VAL A 824 -14.40 -4.32 38.12
C VAL A 824 -14.29 -3.12 37.16
N ILE A 825 -15.02 -3.15 36.05
CA ILE A 825 -15.16 -2.05 35.10
C ILE A 825 -16.63 -1.64 35.09
N LEU A 826 -16.90 -0.37 35.43
CA LEU A 826 -18.24 0.22 35.39
C LEU A 826 -18.29 1.28 34.28
N CYS A 827 -19.26 1.15 33.37
CA CYS A 827 -19.55 2.15 32.36
C CYS A 827 -20.93 2.76 32.65
N GLY A 828 -20.95 4.06 32.93
CA GLY A 828 -22.18 4.83 33.11
C GLY A 828 -22.89 5.17 31.80
N GLN A 829 -23.89 6.04 31.92
CA GLN A 829 -24.64 6.66 30.83
C GLN A 829 -25.03 8.07 31.29
N ALA A 830 -25.32 8.97 30.35
CA ALA A 830 -25.76 10.33 30.63
C ALA A 830 -27.20 10.37 31.19
N ASP A 831 -27.48 11.43 31.96
CA ASP A 831 -28.79 11.78 32.56
C ASP A 831 -29.89 12.17 31.54
N MET A 832 -29.79 11.74 30.28
CA MET A 832 -30.72 12.10 29.21
C MET A 832 -32.06 11.33 29.29
N GLY A 833 -32.79 11.55 30.38
CA GLY A 833 -34.17 11.10 30.57
C GLY A 833 -34.35 9.84 31.42
N ASP A 834 -33.39 9.49 32.28
CA ASP A 834 -33.43 8.28 33.11
C ASP A 834 -34.20 8.42 34.45
N ARG A 835 -35.02 9.48 34.62
CA ARG A 835 -35.86 9.84 35.80
C ARG A 835 -36.60 8.75 36.59
N ASP A 836 -36.84 7.56 36.03
CA ASP A 836 -37.48 6.44 36.75
C ASP A 836 -36.43 5.49 37.39
N LEU A 837 -35.17 5.51 36.92
CA LEU A 837 -34.00 4.78 37.44
C LEU A 837 -32.70 5.50 37.02
N HIS A 838 -32.09 6.25 37.93
CA HIS A 838 -30.82 6.93 37.67
C HIS A 838 -29.68 5.91 37.52
N THR A 839 -29.07 5.87 36.34
CA THR A 839 -27.95 4.96 36.00
C THR A 839 -26.76 5.17 36.93
N SER A 840 -26.48 6.44 37.23
CA SER A 840 -25.42 6.88 38.13
C SER A 840 -25.58 6.27 39.52
N ASP A 841 -26.80 6.28 40.06
CA ASP A 841 -27.13 5.90 41.43
C ASP A 841 -27.06 4.37 41.61
N GLU A 842 -27.54 3.59 40.63
CA GLU A 842 -27.40 2.12 40.63
C GLU A 842 -25.93 1.68 40.64
N LEU A 843 -25.10 2.21 39.73
CA LEU A 843 -23.67 1.89 39.69
C LEU A 843 -22.92 2.43 40.91
N ASN A 844 -23.34 3.57 41.47
CA ASN A 844 -22.80 4.12 42.72
C ASN A 844 -23.08 3.24 43.95
N LYS A 845 -24.16 2.44 43.97
CA LYS A 845 -24.38 1.42 45.03
C LYS A 845 -23.30 0.35 45.02
N LEU A 846 -22.89 -0.12 43.82
CA LEU A 846 -21.80 -1.10 43.67
C LEU A 846 -20.48 -0.50 44.17
N LEU A 847 -20.19 0.76 43.81
CA LEU A 847 -19.02 1.49 44.28
C LEU A 847 -19.00 1.68 45.80
N GLU A 848 -20.13 1.98 46.45
CA GLU A 848 -20.19 2.03 47.91
C GLU A 848 -20.02 0.64 48.55
N ALA A 849 -20.64 -0.40 47.99
CA ALA A 849 -20.52 -1.78 48.51
C ALA A 849 -19.08 -2.31 48.45
N MET A 850 -18.35 -2.03 47.36
CA MET A 850 -16.92 -2.32 47.21
C MET A 850 -16.02 -1.44 48.09
N GLY A 851 -16.55 -0.36 48.68
CA GLY A 851 -15.78 0.59 49.49
C GLY A 851 -14.93 1.58 48.69
N ALA A 852 -15.23 1.76 47.40
CA ALA A 852 -14.57 2.71 46.52
C ALA A 852 -14.93 4.16 46.88
N THR A 853 -14.09 5.13 46.50
CA THR A 853 -14.32 6.58 46.68
C THR A 853 -14.67 7.32 45.39
N VAL A 854 -14.23 6.82 44.23
CA VAL A 854 -14.69 7.26 42.90
C VAL A 854 -16.21 7.09 42.76
N ARG A 855 -16.89 8.02 42.07
CA ARG A 855 -18.33 8.00 41.82
C ARG A 855 -18.64 8.46 40.40
N LEU A 856 -19.70 7.93 39.81
CA LEU A 856 -20.34 8.53 38.63
C LEU A 856 -21.16 9.74 39.08
N ASN A 857 -21.16 10.78 38.26
CA ASN A 857 -22.03 11.93 38.43
C ASN A 857 -23.38 11.67 37.73
N ASP A 858 -24.40 12.43 38.15
CA ASP A 858 -25.73 12.43 37.56
C ASP A 858 -25.83 13.65 36.64
N ASP A 859 -25.18 13.56 35.48
CA ASP A 859 -25.02 14.64 34.50
C ASP A 859 -24.78 14.12 33.06
N THR A 860 -24.90 14.99 32.06
CA THR A 860 -24.43 14.74 30.69
C THR A 860 -23.05 15.37 30.54
N ALA A 861 -22.03 14.58 30.13
CA ALA A 861 -20.76 15.16 29.69
C ALA A 861 -20.93 15.81 28.30
N TRP A 862 -20.75 17.12 28.21
CA TRP A 862 -20.92 17.91 26.99
C TRP A 862 -19.77 18.90 26.81
N ASP A 863 -19.27 19.02 25.57
CA ASP A 863 -18.28 20.00 25.15
C ASP A 863 -18.85 20.85 23.99
N GLU A 864 -18.69 22.17 24.06
CA GLU A 864 -19.15 23.09 23.00
C GLU A 864 -18.13 23.25 21.86
N GLU A 865 -16.90 22.75 22.01
CA GLU A 865 -15.80 22.87 21.05
C GLU A 865 -15.35 21.52 20.44
N SER A 866 -16.08 20.42 20.67
CA SER A 866 -15.83 19.12 20.02
C SER A 866 -17.11 18.44 19.53
N GLY A 867 -17.14 17.98 18.27
CA GLY A 867 -18.17 17.05 17.78
C GLY A 867 -19.44 17.68 17.21
N GLY A 868 -19.39 18.20 15.97
CA GLY A 868 -20.54 18.23 15.04
C GLY A 868 -21.81 19.01 15.42
N ASN A 869 -21.86 19.71 16.57
CA ASN A 869 -23.09 20.19 17.23
C ASN A 869 -23.99 19.08 17.81
N THR A 870 -23.51 17.85 18.00
CA THR A 870 -24.27 16.77 18.65
C THR A 870 -24.18 16.92 20.18
N PRO A 871 -25.29 17.14 20.93
CA PRO A 871 -25.22 17.54 22.34
C PRO A 871 -24.73 16.50 23.37
N ASP A 872 -24.30 15.32 22.93
CA ASP A 872 -24.08 14.12 23.75
C ASP A 872 -22.76 13.38 23.44
N ALA A 873 -21.87 13.96 22.62
CA ALA A 873 -20.61 13.33 22.21
C ALA A 873 -19.39 14.17 22.60
N VAL A 874 -18.46 13.59 23.37
CA VAL A 874 -17.21 14.23 23.81
C VAL A 874 -16.01 13.50 23.22
N SER A 875 -15.06 14.24 22.65
CA SER A 875 -13.80 13.67 22.12
C SER A 875 -12.56 14.47 22.55
N THR A 876 -11.59 13.76 23.13
CA THR A 876 -10.49 14.34 23.91
C THR A 876 -9.20 13.51 23.80
N ASN A 877 -8.06 14.18 23.88
CA ASN A 877 -6.72 13.58 23.96
C ASN A 877 -6.03 13.89 25.31
N VAL A 878 -6.78 14.33 26.32
CA VAL A 878 -6.23 14.71 27.64
C VAL A 878 -6.08 13.47 28.53
N PHE A 879 -5.06 12.67 28.21
CA PHE A 879 -4.64 11.49 28.96
C PHE A 879 -3.78 11.84 30.18
N ASN A 880 -3.72 10.95 31.17
CA ASN A 880 -2.80 11.06 32.30
C ASN A 880 -1.47 10.30 32.01
N PRO A 881 -0.33 10.99 31.80
CA PRO A 881 0.94 10.32 31.50
C PRO A 881 1.57 9.59 32.70
N ASP A 882 1.17 9.91 33.94
CA ASP A 882 1.69 9.28 35.16
C ASP A 882 1.03 7.91 35.47
N SER A 883 0.10 7.44 34.62
CA SER A 883 -0.65 6.19 34.82
C SER A 883 -0.31 5.12 33.77
N GLY A 884 0.00 3.90 34.21
CA GLY A 884 0.45 2.80 33.36
C GLY A 884 -0.56 2.21 32.37
N LEU A 885 -1.79 2.74 32.28
CA LEU A 885 -2.75 2.44 31.20
C LEU A 885 -2.79 3.51 30.11
N THR A 886 -2.25 4.69 30.39
CA THR A 886 -2.37 5.89 29.54
C THR A 886 -1.02 6.54 29.25
N SER A 887 0.07 6.05 29.85
CA SER A 887 1.44 6.54 29.69
C SER A 887 2.07 6.27 28.32
N SER A 888 1.48 5.38 27.51
CA SER A 888 1.88 5.07 26.15
C SER A 888 0.99 5.72 25.09
N LEU A 889 0.01 6.54 25.49
CA LEU A 889 -0.92 7.18 24.56
C LEU A 889 -0.40 8.54 24.13
N THR A 890 -0.55 8.85 22.84
CA THR A 890 -0.04 10.08 22.23
C THR A 890 -1.15 11.12 22.01
N PRO A 891 -0.83 12.42 21.82
CA PRO A 891 -1.83 13.46 21.59
C PRO A 891 -2.68 13.28 20.32
N GLU A 892 -2.24 12.46 19.39
CA GLU A 892 -2.92 12.16 18.12
C GLU A 892 -4.07 11.15 18.33
N GLN A 893 -4.00 10.35 19.40
CA GLN A 893 -5.06 9.42 19.78
C GLN A 893 -6.19 10.15 20.50
N THR A 894 -7.44 9.81 20.21
CA THR A 894 -8.60 10.38 20.89
C THR A 894 -9.34 9.32 21.70
N PHE A 895 -9.65 9.65 22.96
CA PHE A 895 -10.72 9.00 23.70
C PHE A 895 -12.04 9.66 23.32
N THR A 896 -13.05 8.86 23.01
CA THR A 896 -14.40 9.31 22.67
C THR A 896 -15.43 8.66 23.57
N GLN A 897 -16.40 9.45 24.01
CA GLN A 897 -17.53 9.05 24.84
C GLN A 897 -18.82 9.60 24.20
N ARG A 898 -19.79 8.74 23.93
CA ARG A 898 -21.17 9.10 23.52
C ARG A 898 -22.13 8.83 24.68
N ALA A 899 -23.14 9.69 24.85
CA ALA A 899 -24.23 9.57 25.81
C ALA A 899 -23.78 9.11 27.21
N GLY A 900 -22.71 9.72 27.74
CA GLY A 900 -22.11 9.36 29.03
C GLY A 900 -22.01 10.56 29.98
N CYS A 901 -22.02 10.30 31.29
CA CYS A 901 -21.86 11.30 32.33
C CYS A 901 -20.38 11.67 32.59
N THR A 902 -20.13 12.48 33.60
CA THR A 902 -18.78 12.76 34.12
C THR A 902 -18.47 11.92 35.36
N VAL A 903 -17.19 11.81 35.70
CA VAL A 903 -16.69 10.98 36.82
C VAL A 903 -16.10 11.87 37.91
N ASN A 904 -16.48 11.64 39.16
CA ASN A 904 -15.79 12.19 40.32
C ASN A 904 -14.71 11.18 40.77
N PRO A 905 -13.40 11.45 40.58
CA PRO A 905 -12.34 10.47 40.87
C PRO A 905 -12.17 10.17 42.38
N GLY A 906 -12.76 10.96 43.29
CA GLY A 906 -12.66 10.73 44.73
C GLY A 906 -11.23 10.81 45.26
N SER A 907 -10.67 9.65 45.64
CA SER A 907 -9.24 9.48 45.97
C SER A 907 -8.46 8.61 44.97
N GLY A 908 -9.14 8.14 43.91
CA GLY A 908 -8.53 7.47 42.77
C GLY A 908 -7.82 8.41 41.80
N THR A 909 -7.22 7.82 40.77
CA THR A 909 -6.44 8.48 39.73
C THR A 909 -7.31 8.68 38.48
N HIS A 910 -7.38 9.90 37.96
CA HIS A 910 -7.98 10.14 36.64
C HIS A 910 -7.09 9.52 35.55
N LEU A 911 -7.70 8.88 34.55
CA LEU A 911 -7.03 8.33 33.38
C LEU A 911 -7.25 9.24 32.16
N VAL A 912 -8.49 9.71 31.97
CA VAL A 912 -8.88 10.60 30.89
C VAL A 912 -9.70 11.77 31.44
N LYS A 913 -9.40 12.97 30.95
CA LYS A 913 -10.24 14.16 31.09
C LYS A 913 -10.82 14.60 29.75
N GLY A 914 -11.92 15.33 29.81
CA GLY A 914 -12.31 16.23 28.73
C GLY A 914 -11.34 17.40 28.57
N ARG A 915 -11.65 18.27 27.61
CA ARG A 915 -10.96 19.54 27.37
C ARG A 915 -11.34 20.56 28.46
N SER A 916 -10.73 21.74 28.45
CA SER A 916 -11.12 22.83 29.36
C SER A 916 -12.54 23.38 29.12
N THR A 917 -13.20 22.96 28.04
CA THR A 917 -14.58 23.26 27.66
C THR A 917 -15.56 22.13 27.97
N THR A 918 -15.10 20.90 28.18
CA THR A 918 -15.95 19.77 28.58
C THR A 918 -16.45 19.97 30.01
N ARG A 919 -17.77 19.95 30.18
CA ARG A 919 -18.50 20.17 31.44
C ARG A 919 -19.60 19.12 31.62
N GLY A 920 -20.04 18.91 32.86
CA GLY A 920 -21.27 18.16 33.13
C GLY A 920 -22.47 19.10 33.18
N VAL A 921 -23.56 18.72 32.52
CA VAL A 921 -24.80 19.49 32.46
C VAL A 921 -25.97 18.62 32.89
N ASP A 922 -26.76 19.12 33.85
CA ASP A 922 -28.08 18.61 34.24
C ASP A 922 -29.03 18.74 33.04
N ALA A 923 -29.13 17.67 32.23
CA ALA A 923 -29.78 17.70 30.92
C ALA A 923 -31.31 17.65 31.05
N ASP A 924 -31.81 17.10 32.15
CA ASP A 924 -33.23 16.79 32.33
C ASP A 924 -33.88 17.47 33.55
N GLY A 925 -33.10 17.94 34.54
CA GLY A 925 -33.54 18.91 35.53
C GLY A 925 -33.66 18.41 36.98
N ASP A 926 -33.16 17.22 37.32
CA ASP A 926 -32.96 16.80 38.71
C ASP A 926 -31.56 16.26 39.09
N GLY A 927 -30.59 16.30 38.16
CA GLY A 927 -29.18 15.91 38.35
C GLY A 927 -28.27 17.01 38.92
N GLN A 928 -27.05 17.15 38.36
CA GLN A 928 -26.03 18.10 38.81
C GLN A 928 -25.21 18.75 37.67
N GLU A 929 -24.74 19.99 37.87
CA GLU A 929 -23.78 20.64 36.96
C GLU A 929 -22.34 20.44 37.46
N THR A 930 -21.37 20.22 36.55
CA THR A 930 -19.93 20.19 36.87
C THR A 930 -19.12 21.13 35.98
N ASP A 931 -18.22 21.92 36.60
CA ASP A 931 -17.32 22.87 35.92
C ASP A 931 -16.29 22.16 35.00
N GLY A 932 -15.62 22.93 34.13
CA GLY A 932 -14.65 22.45 33.13
C GLY A 932 -13.42 21.69 33.68
N ASP A 933 -12.67 21.06 32.76
CA ASP A 933 -11.65 20.00 33.03
C ASP A 933 -12.25 18.70 33.62
N ALA A 934 -13.50 18.38 33.27
CA ALA A 934 -14.23 17.20 33.74
C ALA A 934 -13.45 15.88 33.50
N VAL A 935 -13.51 14.95 34.45
CA VAL A 935 -12.91 13.61 34.30
C VAL A 935 -13.94 12.69 33.64
N LEU A 936 -13.51 11.89 32.66
CA LEU A 936 -14.37 10.95 31.93
C LEU A 936 -14.06 9.49 32.28
N LEU A 937 -12.81 9.19 32.67
CA LEU A 937 -12.38 7.87 33.10
C LEU A 937 -11.47 7.98 34.33
N ALA A 938 -11.72 7.17 35.36
CA ALA A 938 -10.90 7.08 36.57
C ALA A 938 -10.65 5.64 37.03
N PHE A 939 -9.62 5.47 37.85
CA PHE A 939 -9.16 4.20 38.42
C PHE A 939 -8.94 4.33 39.94
N GLU A 940 -9.36 3.32 40.71
CA GLU A 940 -9.07 3.21 42.14
C GLU A 940 -8.63 1.78 42.52
N GLU A 941 -7.52 1.66 43.25
CA GLU A 941 -7.11 0.43 43.94
C GLU A 941 -7.81 0.38 45.31
N LEU A 942 -8.62 -0.64 45.53
CA LEU A 942 -9.51 -0.73 46.69
C LEU A 942 -8.75 -1.20 47.94
N PRO A 943 -9.19 -0.84 49.16
CA PRO A 943 -8.55 -1.30 50.42
C PRO A 943 -8.52 -2.82 50.64
N CYS A 944 -9.26 -3.60 49.85
CA CYS A 944 -9.22 -5.07 49.81
C CYS A 944 -8.15 -5.65 48.87
N GLY A 945 -7.60 -4.86 47.94
CA GLY A 945 -6.69 -5.29 46.88
C GLY A 945 -7.37 -5.58 45.52
N GLY A 946 -8.70 -5.47 45.44
CA GLY A 946 -9.42 -5.41 44.17
C GLY A 946 -9.22 -4.06 43.46
N LYS A 947 -9.60 -3.99 42.18
CA LYS A 947 -9.46 -2.80 41.34
C LYS A 947 -10.82 -2.34 40.83
N VAL A 948 -11.03 -1.04 40.67
CA VAL A 948 -12.17 -0.53 39.93
C VAL A 948 -11.79 0.55 38.91
N TYR A 949 -12.33 0.41 37.70
CA TYR A 949 -12.30 1.41 36.63
C TYR A 949 -13.72 1.95 36.43
N VAL A 950 -13.86 3.27 36.35
CA VAL A 950 -15.16 3.95 36.26
C VAL A 950 -15.12 4.93 35.10
N SER A 951 -15.97 4.69 34.10
CA SER A 951 -16.13 5.47 32.88
C SER A 951 -17.50 6.12 32.83
N GLY A 952 -17.56 7.37 32.40
CA GLY A 952 -18.81 8.13 32.27
C GLY A 952 -19.78 7.55 31.24
N GLY A 953 -19.24 6.98 30.16
CA GLY A 953 -19.98 6.25 29.13
C GLY A 953 -19.30 4.93 28.75
N LEU A 954 -19.83 4.24 27.74
CA LEU A 954 -19.33 2.93 27.29
C LEU A 954 -17.99 3.05 26.54
N LEU A 955 -16.87 2.98 27.28
CA LEU A 955 -15.53 3.10 26.68
C LEU A 955 -15.14 1.93 25.76
N LEU A 956 -15.84 0.79 25.89
CA LEU A 956 -15.54 -0.51 25.28
C LEU A 956 -16.41 -0.81 24.05
N SER A 957 -17.12 0.17 23.49
CA SER A 957 -17.98 -0.06 22.34
C SER A 957 -17.22 -0.12 21.02
N ASP A 958 -17.77 -0.87 20.07
CA ASP A 958 -17.20 -1.05 18.71
C ASP A 958 -17.02 0.28 17.96
N ASP A 959 -17.91 1.26 18.17
CA ASP A 959 -17.84 2.60 17.56
C ASP A 959 -16.89 3.58 18.28
N ALA A 960 -16.42 3.24 19.47
CA ALA A 960 -15.41 3.99 20.21
C ALA A 960 -14.01 3.37 20.05
N MET A 961 -13.91 2.04 19.99
CA MET A 961 -12.68 1.28 19.73
C MET A 961 -12.43 1.08 18.24
N LYS A 962 -12.48 2.17 17.45
CA LYS A 962 -12.20 2.13 16.02
C LYS A 962 -10.80 1.55 15.74
N GLU A 963 -10.73 0.62 14.79
CA GLU A 963 -9.50 0.35 14.04
C GLU A 963 -9.08 1.63 13.28
N PRO A 964 -7.78 1.85 13.07
CA PRO A 964 -7.30 2.95 12.24
C PRO A 964 -7.56 2.67 10.76
N ASP A 965 -7.93 3.69 10.00
CA ASP A 965 -8.33 3.55 8.58
C ASP A 965 -7.16 3.08 7.66
N ASN A 966 -5.93 3.11 8.17
CA ASN A 966 -4.75 2.46 7.60
C ASN A 966 -3.71 2.20 8.71
N VAL A 967 -2.68 1.40 8.42
CA VAL A 967 -1.65 0.98 9.39
C VAL A 967 -0.81 2.11 10.01
N TRP A 968 -0.88 3.33 9.46
CA TRP A 968 -0.10 4.49 9.92
C TRP A 968 -0.86 5.40 10.89
N LYS A 969 -2.20 5.33 10.90
CA LYS A 969 -3.02 6.00 11.91
C LYS A 969 -2.93 5.22 13.23
N SER A 970 -2.75 5.92 14.35
CA SER A 970 -2.77 5.27 15.67
C SER A 970 -4.19 4.80 16.03
N VAL A 971 -4.29 3.65 16.70
CA VAL A 971 -5.56 3.13 17.24
C VAL A 971 -6.24 4.16 18.15
N SER A 972 -7.56 4.10 18.26
CA SER A 972 -8.31 4.97 19.18
C SER A 972 -7.76 4.93 20.62
N GLY A 973 -7.87 6.06 21.34
CA GLY A 973 -7.46 6.15 22.75
C GLY A 973 -8.25 5.18 23.64
N ASN A 974 -9.52 4.89 23.27
CA ASN A 974 -10.32 3.82 23.86
C ASN A 974 -9.63 2.45 23.70
N GLN A 975 -9.28 2.06 22.47
CA GLN A 975 -8.61 0.78 22.22
C GLN A 975 -7.27 0.67 22.95
N GLY A 976 -6.42 1.71 22.91
CA GLY A 976 -5.12 1.69 23.58
C GLY A 976 -5.20 1.47 25.10
N ILE A 977 -6.19 2.08 25.78
CA ILE A 977 -6.46 1.84 27.21
C ILE A 977 -6.88 0.39 27.47
N VAL A 978 -7.72 -0.17 26.60
CA VAL A 978 -8.24 -1.54 26.71
C VAL A 978 -7.16 -2.57 26.43
N GLU A 979 -6.31 -2.35 25.43
CA GLU A 979 -5.14 -3.17 25.13
C GLU A 979 -4.13 -3.17 26.29
N ALA A 980 -3.82 -1.99 26.87
CA ALA A 980 -2.96 -1.89 28.04
C ALA A 980 -3.53 -2.64 29.25
N LEU A 981 -4.84 -2.53 29.51
CA LEU A 981 -5.52 -3.21 30.60
C LEU A 981 -5.50 -4.74 30.42
N LEU A 982 -5.83 -5.22 29.23
CA LEU A 982 -5.89 -6.66 28.93
C LEU A 982 -4.50 -7.30 28.82
N LYS A 983 -3.46 -6.53 28.46
CA LYS A 983 -2.06 -6.97 28.53
C LYS A 983 -1.57 -7.10 29.97
N ILE A 984 -1.93 -6.17 30.86
CA ILE A 984 -1.66 -6.29 32.31
C ILE A 984 -2.42 -7.49 32.91
N GLU A 985 -3.68 -7.68 32.53
CA GLU A 985 -4.53 -8.75 33.04
C GLU A 985 -4.42 -10.07 32.26
N ARG A 986 -3.39 -10.25 31.44
CA ARG A 986 -3.10 -11.51 30.73
C ARG A 986 -2.82 -12.68 31.69
N ALA A 987 -2.90 -13.91 31.19
CA ALA A 987 -2.49 -15.11 31.92
C ALA A 987 -0.97 -15.36 31.79
N ALA A 988 -0.34 -15.90 32.83
CA ALA A 988 1.10 -16.16 32.82
C ALA A 988 1.49 -17.32 31.88
N TYR A 989 2.50 -17.08 31.04
CA TYR A 989 3.16 -18.11 30.23
C TYR A 989 3.96 -19.11 31.10
N PRO A 990 4.37 -20.26 30.54
CA PRO A 990 5.43 -21.09 31.12
C PRO A 990 6.74 -20.30 31.32
N GLU A 991 7.65 -20.84 32.15
CA GLU A 991 9.01 -20.29 32.29
C GLU A 991 9.72 -20.27 30.92
N LEU A 992 10.29 -19.12 30.55
CA LEU A 992 10.99 -18.92 29.29
C LEU A 992 12.25 -19.80 29.23
N VAL A 993 12.38 -20.60 28.17
CA VAL A 993 13.55 -21.48 27.96
C VAL A 993 14.22 -21.23 26.61
N THR A 994 15.47 -21.66 26.46
CA THR A 994 16.18 -21.58 25.19
C THR A 994 15.61 -22.54 24.14
N ILE A 995 15.79 -22.23 22.86
CA ILE A 995 15.31 -23.07 21.75
C ILE A 995 15.99 -24.45 21.80
N GLY A 996 17.25 -24.54 22.24
CA GLY A 996 17.98 -25.79 22.45
C GLY A 996 17.44 -26.64 23.60
N GLU A 997 16.93 -26.02 24.68
CA GLU A 997 16.24 -26.73 25.76
C GLU A 997 14.87 -27.24 25.31
N MET A 998 14.09 -26.43 24.59
CA MET A 998 12.86 -26.88 23.93
C MET A 998 13.16 -28.05 22.96
N ARG A 999 14.17 -27.93 22.09
CA ARG A 999 14.62 -29.01 21.17
C ARG A 999 15.05 -30.27 21.91
N SER A 1000 15.57 -30.15 23.14
CA SER A 1000 15.94 -31.28 24.01
C SER A 1000 14.75 -31.84 24.84
N GLY A 1001 13.66 -31.09 24.97
CA GLY A 1001 12.44 -31.45 25.71
C GLY A 1001 11.58 -32.54 25.06
N LYS A 1002 10.43 -32.87 25.65
CA LYS A 1002 9.53 -33.91 25.12
C LYS A 1002 8.58 -33.31 24.08
N ALA A 1003 8.31 -34.04 23.00
CA ALA A 1003 7.22 -33.69 22.09
C ALA A 1003 5.87 -33.81 22.80
N GLY A 1004 4.92 -32.93 22.45
CA GLY A 1004 3.60 -32.80 23.07
C GLY A 1004 3.56 -31.92 24.32
N GLU A 1005 4.71 -31.50 24.87
CA GLU A 1005 4.78 -30.49 25.93
C GLU A 1005 4.76 -29.07 25.34
N ILE A 1006 4.24 -28.11 26.12
CA ILE A 1006 4.23 -26.69 25.76
C ILE A 1006 5.56 -26.07 26.19
N TYR A 1007 6.11 -25.23 25.33
CA TYR A 1007 7.31 -24.45 25.61
C TYR A 1007 7.04 -22.97 25.34
N HIS A 1008 7.63 -22.14 26.17
CA HIS A 1008 7.76 -20.71 25.99
C HIS A 1008 9.21 -20.44 25.57
N ILE A 1009 9.41 -19.88 24.38
CA ILE A 1009 10.73 -19.62 23.80
C ILE A 1009 10.81 -18.19 23.27
N ARG A 1010 12.02 -17.69 23.12
CA ARG A 1010 12.30 -16.42 22.46
C ARG A 1010 13.49 -16.57 21.51
N GLY A 1011 13.46 -15.88 20.38
CA GLY A 1011 14.55 -15.88 19.40
C GLY A 1011 14.32 -14.85 18.31
N TRP A 1012 15.26 -14.76 17.37
CA TRP A 1012 15.19 -13.82 16.26
C TRP A 1012 14.83 -14.52 14.96
N VAL A 1013 14.04 -13.84 14.12
CA VAL A 1013 13.55 -14.36 12.85
C VAL A 1013 14.69 -14.56 11.87
N THR A 1014 14.91 -15.81 11.47
CA THR A 1014 15.85 -16.22 10.41
C THR A 1014 15.15 -16.56 9.10
N SER A 1015 13.81 -16.59 9.06
CA SER A 1015 13.01 -16.53 7.83
C SER A 1015 11.64 -16.00 8.21
N GLY A 1016 11.26 -14.84 7.67
CA GLY A 1016 10.03 -14.11 8.01
C GLY A 1016 8.93 -14.25 6.95
N THR A 1017 8.04 -13.27 6.90
CA THR A 1017 6.93 -13.14 5.93
C THR A 1017 7.02 -11.88 5.04
N SER A 1018 7.87 -10.90 5.39
CA SER A 1018 7.89 -9.53 4.79
C SER A 1018 8.34 -9.36 3.32
N ARG A 1019 8.49 -10.44 2.53
CA ARG A 1019 8.93 -10.36 1.13
C ARG A 1019 8.33 -11.49 0.29
N PRO A 1020 7.27 -11.25 -0.51
CA PRO A 1020 6.74 -12.23 -1.45
C PRO A 1020 7.84 -12.89 -2.30
N GLY A 1021 7.68 -14.19 -2.58
CA GLY A 1021 8.67 -14.99 -3.31
C GLY A 1021 9.98 -15.31 -2.56
N ASN A 1022 10.13 -14.88 -1.31
CA ASN A 1022 11.33 -15.09 -0.48
C ASN A 1022 11.01 -15.65 0.92
N THR A 1023 9.86 -16.33 1.04
CA THR A 1023 9.23 -16.75 2.31
C THR A 1023 8.75 -18.21 2.22
N PHE A 1024 8.51 -18.84 3.37
CA PHE A 1024 7.94 -20.20 3.42
C PHE A 1024 6.48 -20.12 3.86
N SER A 1025 5.57 -20.64 3.04
CA SER A 1025 4.11 -20.55 3.30
C SER A 1025 3.75 -21.05 4.71
N LYS A 1026 2.94 -20.24 5.41
CA LYS A 1026 2.50 -20.42 6.81
C LYS A 1026 3.63 -20.80 7.79
N THR A 1027 4.88 -20.38 7.54
CA THR A 1027 6.07 -20.85 8.30
C THR A 1027 7.12 -19.76 8.54
N VAL A 1028 7.32 -19.38 9.81
CA VAL A 1028 8.44 -18.52 10.25
C VAL A 1028 9.51 -19.36 10.97
N TYR A 1029 10.79 -19.02 10.81
CA TYR A 1029 11.90 -19.69 11.50
C TYR A 1029 12.55 -18.80 12.55
N LEU A 1030 12.56 -19.21 13.82
CA LEU A 1030 13.30 -18.54 14.89
C LEU A 1030 14.64 -19.24 15.17
N GLN A 1031 15.64 -18.45 15.57
CA GLN A 1031 16.93 -18.93 16.06
C GLN A 1031 17.36 -18.17 17.33
N ASP A 1032 18.00 -18.89 18.24
CA ASP A 1032 18.83 -18.34 19.32
C ASP A 1032 20.26 -18.93 19.22
N ASP A 1033 21.15 -18.59 20.15
CA ASP A 1033 22.52 -19.14 20.15
C ASP A 1033 22.55 -20.68 20.29
N THR A 1034 21.53 -21.26 20.91
CA THR A 1034 21.45 -22.69 21.27
C THR A 1034 20.81 -23.57 20.20
N GLY A 1035 19.87 -23.05 19.39
CA GLY A 1035 19.16 -23.82 18.37
C GLY A 1035 18.22 -22.99 17.49
N GLY A 1036 17.53 -23.66 16.56
CA GLY A 1036 16.52 -23.03 15.70
C GLY A 1036 15.28 -23.93 15.52
N VAL A 1037 14.15 -23.32 15.16
CA VAL A 1037 12.84 -24.00 15.07
C VAL A 1037 11.92 -23.29 14.08
N ALA A 1038 11.03 -24.07 13.44
CA ALA A 1038 9.91 -23.52 12.67
C ALA A 1038 8.69 -23.30 13.58
N LEU A 1039 8.08 -22.12 13.51
CA LEU A 1039 6.76 -21.81 14.02
C LEU A 1039 5.73 -22.16 12.93
N VAL A 1040 4.72 -22.97 13.26
CA VAL A 1040 3.71 -23.44 12.29
C VAL A 1040 2.31 -23.61 12.92
N PRO A 1041 1.23 -23.35 12.17
CA PRO A 1041 1.20 -22.34 11.12
C PRO A 1041 1.55 -20.97 11.71
N PHE A 1042 2.20 -20.12 10.92
CA PHE A 1042 2.40 -18.70 11.22
C PHE A 1042 1.50 -17.88 10.29
N ALA A 1043 0.69 -16.99 10.86
CA ALA A 1043 -0.33 -16.19 10.15
C ALA A 1043 -0.20 -14.68 10.48
N GLY A 1044 1.01 -14.22 10.76
CA GLY A 1044 1.34 -12.81 10.86
C GLY A 1044 2.08 -12.35 9.60
N ASP A 1045 1.60 -11.27 8.99
CA ASP A 1045 2.21 -10.68 7.82
C ASP A 1045 3.40 -9.78 8.17
N GLU A 1046 4.14 -9.36 7.16
CA GLU A 1046 5.22 -8.35 7.21
C GLU A 1046 6.38 -8.58 8.20
N VAL A 1047 6.47 -9.74 8.85
CA VAL A 1047 7.55 -10.06 9.80
C VAL A 1047 8.90 -10.11 9.07
N GLN A 1048 9.80 -9.20 9.42
CA GLN A 1048 11.11 -9.05 8.80
C GLN A 1048 12.15 -10.06 9.34
N VAL A 1049 13.26 -10.21 8.61
CA VAL A 1049 14.41 -10.99 9.11
C VAL A 1049 15.16 -10.18 10.15
N GLY A 1050 15.44 -10.81 11.29
CA GLY A 1050 16.05 -10.18 12.47
C GLY A 1050 15.05 -9.76 13.54
N THR A 1051 13.74 -9.72 13.27
CA THR A 1051 12.70 -9.38 14.25
C THR A 1051 12.76 -10.31 15.48
N PRO A 1052 12.81 -9.78 16.72
CA PRO A 1052 12.72 -10.60 17.92
C PRO A 1052 11.27 -11.02 18.18
N ILE A 1053 11.07 -12.31 18.45
CA ILE A 1053 9.75 -12.90 18.74
C ILE A 1053 9.84 -13.74 20.01
N GLU A 1054 8.84 -13.56 20.88
CA GLU A 1054 8.52 -14.42 22.01
C GLU A 1054 7.32 -15.30 21.64
N ALA A 1055 7.43 -16.62 21.76
CA ALA A 1055 6.47 -17.58 21.22
C ALA A 1055 6.13 -18.68 22.22
N VAL A 1056 4.84 -18.95 22.38
CA VAL A 1056 4.31 -20.06 23.18
C VAL A 1056 3.67 -21.08 22.26
N GLY A 1057 4.07 -22.35 22.38
CA GLY A 1057 3.50 -23.39 21.54
C GLY A 1057 3.83 -24.81 21.97
N ARG A 1058 3.16 -25.77 21.34
CA ARG A 1058 3.32 -27.21 21.57
C ARG A 1058 4.46 -27.73 20.70
N LYS A 1059 5.45 -28.40 21.30
CA LYS A 1059 6.53 -29.02 20.53
C LYS A 1059 6.02 -30.23 19.75
N GLU A 1060 6.23 -30.24 18.43
CA GLU A 1060 5.83 -31.34 17.56
C GLU A 1060 7.00 -31.86 16.71
N ILE A 1061 6.76 -33.00 16.05
CA ILE A 1061 7.69 -33.62 15.10
C ILE A 1061 6.95 -33.87 13.79
N ARG A 1062 7.10 -32.97 12.81
CA ARG A 1062 6.41 -33.04 11.49
C ARG A 1062 7.42 -33.37 10.40
N GLY A 1063 7.21 -34.48 9.67
CA GLY A 1063 8.18 -34.98 8.69
C GLY A 1063 9.56 -35.34 9.28
N GLY A 1064 9.64 -35.59 10.59
CA GLY A 1064 10.91 -35.73 11.32
C GLY A 1064 11.54 -34.40 11.78
N ASN A 1065 11.06 -33.25 11.29
CA ASN A 1065 11.52 -31.95 11.76
C ASN A 1065 10.92 -31.60 13.13
N VAL A 1066 11.72 -31.03 14.01
CA VAL A 1066 11.22 -30.40 15.25
C VAL A 1066 10.62 -29.04 14.91
N VAL A 1067 9.35 -28.86 15.26
CA VAL A 1067 8.58 -27.62 15.04
C VAL A 1067 7.82 -27.24 16.30
N LEU A 1068 7.35 -26.00 16.37
CA LEU A 1068 6.45 -25.52 17.41
C LEU A 1068 5.07 -25.27 16.78
N LYS A 1069 4.05 -26.07 17.13
CA LYS A 1069 2.65 -25.76 16.79
C LYS A 1069 2.26 -24.55 17.64
N LEU A 1070 2.09 -23.39 17.01
CA LEU A 1070 1.87 -22.13 17.72
C LEU A 1070 0.57 -22.18 18.52
N ILE A 1071 0.62 -21.70 19.75
CA ILE A 1071 -0.57 -21.34 20.55
C ILE A 1071 -0.73 -19.83 20.55
N ASP A 1072 0.38 -19.12 20.67
CA ASP A 1072 0.42 -17.68 20.90
C ASP A 1072 1.81 -17.11 20.57
N CYS A 1073 1.89 -15.85 20.17
CA CYS A 1073 3.09 -15.23 19.63
C CYS A 1073 3.06 -13.70 19.83
N GLU A 1074 4.17 -13.14 20.30
CA GLU A 1074 4.35 -11.70 20.49
C GLU A 1074 5.61 -11.23 19.75
N VAL A 1075 5.45 -10.25 18.85
CA VAL A 1075 6.57 -9.50 18.29
C VAL A 1075 7.05 -8.53 19.36
N LEU A 1076 8.35 -8.52 19.64
CA LEU A 1076 8.93 -7.67 20.67
C LEU A 1076 9.43 -6.35 20.09
N ASP A 1077 9.15 -5.26 20.79
CA ASP A 1077 9.77 -3.95 20.57
C ASP A 1077 11.24 -3.96 21.06
N GLU A 1078 12.10 -4.62 20.27
CA GLU A 1078 13.53 -4.69 20.48
C GLU A 1078 14.29 -4.66 19.13
N PRO A 1079 15.54 -4.15 19.08
CA PRO A 1079 16.28 -4.00 17.83
C PRO A 1079 16.48 -5.30 17.03
N LEU A 1080 16.38 -5.20 15.70
CA LEU A 1080 16.55 -6.31 14.78
C LEU A 1080 17.96 -6.92 14.87
N TYR A 1081 18.05 -8.26 14.97
CA TYR A 1081 19.33 -8.98 15.03
C TYR A 1081 19.48 -10.02 13.91
N ASN A 1082 20.24 -9.65 12.88
CA ASN A 1082 20.47 -10.47 11.70
C ASN A 1082 21.62 -11.48 11.90
N TYR A 1083 21.28 -12.74 12.13
CA TYR A 1083 22.23 -13.85 12.19
C TYR A 1083 23.04 -13.98 10.88
N THR A 1084 24.36 -13.76 10.97
CA THR A 1084 25.30 -13.96 9.86
C THR A 1084 25.96 -15.34 9.97
N PRO A 1085 25.65 -16.31 9.08
CA PRO A 1085 26.12 -17.69 9.22
C PRO A 1085 27.56 -17.89 8.73
N GLU A 1086 28.43 -18.46 9.58
CA GLU A 1086 29.77 -18.88 9.17
C GLU A 1086 29.75 -20.09 8.22
N THR A 1087 30.69 -20.16 7.27
CA THR A 1087 30.86 -21.33 6.39
C THR A 1087 31.40 -22.53 7.18
N ILE A 1088 30.55 -23.51 7.44
CA ILE A 1088 30.90 -24.74 8.16
C ILE A 1088 31.08 -25.94 7.21
N PRO A 1089 31.81 -27.01 7.61
CA PRO A 1089 31.98 -28.20 6.78
C PRO A 1089 30.65 -28.86 6.45
N ASN A 1090 30.48 -29.33 5.21
CA ASN A 1090 29.21 -29.89 4.71
C ASN A 1090 28.61 -30.95 5.65
N LYS A 1091 29.45 -31.84 6.19
CA LYS A 1091 29.03 -32.89 7.13
C LYS A 1091 28.49 -32.37 8.46
N THR A 1092 28.98 -31.23 8.92
CA THR A 1092 28.47 -30.56 10.14
C THR A 1092 27.19 -29.80 9.82
N ALA A 1093 27.12 -29.14 8.65
CA ALA A 1093 25.90 -28.49 8.20
C ALA A 1093 24.73 -29.47 8.02
N MET A 1094 24.98 -30.69 7.52
CA MET A 1094 23.95 -31.72 7.31
C MET A 1094 23.60 -32.54 8.56
N ASP A 1095 24.07 -32.16 9.76
CA ASP A 1095 23.76 -32.84 11.01
C ASP A 1095 22.50 -32.26 11.67
N TYR A 1096 21.34 -32.86 11.38
CA TYR A 1096 20.03 -32.33 11.81
C TYR A 1096 19.83 -32.29 13.33
N GLU A 1097 20.42 -33.23 14.08
CA GLU A 1097 20.35 -33.24 15.55
C GLU A 1097 20.99 -31.97 16.13
N THR A 1098 22.15 -31.58 15.60
CA THR A 1098 22.91 -30.40 16.03
C THR A 1098 22.34 -29.09 15.47
N ASN A 1099 21.98 -29.06 14.18
CA ASN A 1099 21.74 -27.82 13.43
C ASN A 1099 20.32 -27.68 12.85
N GLY A 1100 19.40 -28.62 13.10
CA GLY A 1100 18.05 -28.55 12.53
C GLY A 1100 17.33 -27.26 12.88
N GLY A 1101 16.67 -26.63 11.90
CA GLY A 1101 16.02 -25.33 12.03
C GLY A 1101 16.96 -24.13 12.14
N ARG A 1102 18.29 -24.32 12.09
CA ARG A 1102 19.28 -23.22 12.13
C ARG A 1102 19.62 -22.70 10.73
N LEU A 1103 19.92 -21.42 10.65
CA LEU A 1103 20.50 -20.77 9.47
C LEU A 1103 22.00 -21.08 9.40
N VAL A 1104 22.46 -21.72 8.33
CA VAL A 1104 23.86 -22.14 8.15
C VAL A 1104 24.37 -21.87 6.74
N GLN A 1105 25.70 -21.79 6.59
CA GLN A 1105 26.36 -21.57 5.30
C GLN A 1105 27.31 -22.72 4.97
N VAL A 1106 27.31 -23.14 3.71
CA VAL A 1106 28.18 -24.20 3.16
C VAL A 1106 28.87 -23.73 1.89
N GLU A 1107 30.04 -24.30 1.58
CA GLU A 1107 30.73 -24.10 0.31
C GLU A 1107 31.20 -25.43 -0.27
N GLY A 1108 30.93 -25.66 -1.55
CA GLY A 1108 31.40 -26.88 -2.21
C GLY A 1108 31.31 -26.85 -3.73
N LYS A 1109 31.93 -27.85 -4.34
CA LYS A 1109 31.90 -28.06 -5.78
C LYS A 1109 30.59 -28.71 -6.21
N VAL A 1110 29.87 -28.10 -7.14
CA VAL A 1110 28.60 -28.62 -7.68
C VAL A 1110 28.84 -29.95 -8.40
N THR A 1111 28.19 -31.02 -7.93
CA THR A 1111 28.31 -32.38 -8.50
C THR A 1111 27.05 -32.86 -9.24
N LYS A 1112 25.88 -32.35 -8.86
CA LYS A 1112 24.56 -32.55 -9.50
C LYS A 1112 23.77 -31.24 -9.39
N VAL A 1113 22.90 -31.02 -10.37
CA VAL A 1113 21.88 -29.97 -10.42
C VAL A 1113 20.59 -30.63 -10.89
N THR A 1114 19.46 -30.23 -10.32
CA THR A 1114 18.10 -30.56 -10.76
C THR A 1114 17.37 -29.25 -11.09
N TYR A 1115 16.62 -29.21 -12.19
CA TYR A 1115 15.82 -28.06 -12.60
C TYR A 1115 14.36 -28.21 -12.12
N ALA A 1116 13.62 -27.11 -12.01
CA ALA A 1116 12.21 -27.17 -11.62
C ALA A 1116 11.33 -27.72 -12.78
N VAL A 1117 10.05 -27.95 -12.49
CA VAL A 1117 9.06 -28.38 -13.50
C VAL A 1117 8.88 -27.27 -14.53
N GLY A 1118 8.66 -27.63 -15.81
CA GLY A 1118 8.66 -26.68 -16.92
C GLY A 1118 10.04 -26.17 -17.35
N GLY A 1119 11.10 -26.39 -16.55
CA GLY A 1119 12.49 -26.11 -16.93
C GLY A 1119 12.97 -24.67 -16.72
N ARG A 1120 12.15 -23.81 -16.09
CA ARG A 1120 12.58 -22.52 -15.53
C ARG A 1120 13.25 -22.80 -14.17
N GLY A 1121 14.40 -22.18 -13.88
CA GLY A 1121 15.04 -22.29 -12.55
C GLY A 1121 15.66 -23.64 -12.13
N ILE A 1122 16.36 -23.61 -10.99
CA ILE A 1122 16.99 -24.76 -10.31
C ILE A 1122 16.23 -25.05 -9.02
N SER A 1123 15.87 -26.32 -8.80
CA SER A 1123 15.16 -26.80 -7.60
C SER A 1123 16.08 -27.53 -6.60
N ARG A 1124 17.20 -28.12 -7.04
CA ARG A 1124 18.12 -28.82 -6.12
C ARG A 1124 19.57 -28.84 -6.60
N ILE A 1125 20.52 -28.69 -5.67
CA ILE A 1125 21.97 -28.67 -5.93
C ILE A 1125 22.69 -29.61 -4.97
N THR A 1126 23.55 -30.49 -5.48
CA THR A 1126 24.45 -31.33 -4.65
C THR A 1126 25.86 -30.76 -4.63
N LEU A 1127 26.27 -30.15 -3.52
CA LEU A 1127 27.62 -29.64 -3.29
C LEU A 1127 28.53 -30.72 -2.68
N LYS A 1128 29.84 -30.61 -2.90
CA LYS A 1128 30.87 -31.45 -2.27
C LYS A 1128 32.07 -30.60 -1.83
N ASP A 1129 32.40 -30.62 -0.54
CA ASP A 1129 33.46 -29.80 0.04
C ASP A 1129 34.88 -30.32 -0.26
N GLY A 1130 35.89 -29.64 0.30
CA GLY A 1130 37.30 -30.02 0.20
C GLY A 1130 37.68 -31.29 0.98
N ASN A 1131 36.88 -31.71 1.98
CA ASN A 1131 37.06 -32.95 2.72
C ASN A 1131 36.52 -34.16 1.92
N GLY A 1132 35.53 -33.89 1.07
CA GLY A 1132 34.81 -34.85 0.26
C GLY A 1132 33.41 -35.17 0.79
N ASP A 1133 32.91 -34.42 1.77
CA ASP A 1133 31.57 -34.54 2.32
C ASP A 1133 30.55 -33.74 1.48
N TYR A 1134 29.29 -34.17 1.50
CA TYR A 1134 28.23 -33.66 0.63
C TYR A 1134 27.23 -32.79 1.40
N ALA A 1135 26.66 -31.80 0.72
CA ALA A 1135 25.50 -31.04 1.18
C ALA A 1135 24.48 -30.94 0.05
N GLU A 1136 23.20 -31.08 0.40
CA GLU A 1136 22.07 -30.91 -0.53
C GLU A 1136 21.43 -29.53 -0.26
N ILE A 1137 21.24 -28.75 -1.31
CA ILE A 1137 20.56 -27.46 -1.28
C ILE A 1137 19.22 -27.62 -2.00
N LEU A 1138 18.15 -27.21 -1.35
CA LEU A 1138 16.78 -27.22 -1.85
C LEU A 1138 16.33 -25.77 -2.10
N ILE A 1139 15.78 -25.54 -3.28
CA ILE A 1139 15.07 -24.31 -3.64
C ILE A 1139 13.64 -24.77 -3.95
N GLU A 1140 12.67 -24.22 -3.23
CA GLU A 1140 11.26 -24.61 -3.38
C GLU A 1140 10.58 -23.82 -4.49
N ASP A 1141 9.51 -24.39 -5.05
CA ASP A 1141 8.73 -23.70 -6.08
C ASP A 1141 8.09 -22.45 -5.46
N GLY A 1142 8.29 -21.29 -6.09
CA GLY A 1142 7.95 -19.97 -5.53
C GLY A 1142 9.12 -19.21 -4.90
N ILE A 1143 10.26 -19.86 -4.58
CA ILE A 1143 11.47 -19.16 -4.12
C ILE A 1143 12.25 -18.59 -5.31
N VAL A 1144 12.41 -17.27 -5.34
CA VAL A 1144 13.04 -16.50 -6.42
C VAL A 1144 14.22 -15.66 -5.92
N SER A 1145 14.79 -14.78 -6.74
CA SER A 1145 15.72 -13.73 -6.32
C SER A 1145 14.98 -12.58 -5.64
N GLY A 1146 15.61 -11.96 -4.64
CA GLY A 1146 15.16 -10.70 -4.04
C GLY A 1146 15.60 -9.46 -4.83
N ALA A 1147 16.27 -9.63 -5.97
CA ALA A 1147 16.79 -8.56 -6.82
C ALA A 1147 16.22 -8.55 -8.25
N ASP A 1148 15.86 -9.71 -8.82
CA ASP A 1148 15.25 -9.80 -10.18
C ASP A 1148 13.92 -10.58 -10.25
N GLY A 1149 13.40 -11.09 -9.13
CA GLY A 1149 12.16 -11.85 -9.10
C GLY A 1149 12.19 -13.21 -9.82
N GLU A 1150 13.34 -13.64 -10.37
CA GLU A 1150 13.49 -14.92 -11.06
C GLU A 1150 14.31 -15.94 -10.27
N ASN A 1151 14.09 -17.24 -10.55
CA ASN A 1151 15.06 -18.28 -10.22
C ASN A 1151 16.17 -18.31 -11.29
N ASN A 1152 17.00 -17.25 -11.32
CA ASN A 1152 18.06 -17.05 -12.33
C ASN A 1152 19.22 -18.07 -12.25
N LEU A 1153 19.21 -18.96 -11.24
CA LEU A 1153 20.36 -19.77 -10.78
C LEU A 1153 21.02 -20.62 -11.88
N ALA A 1154 20.27 -21.00 -12.93
CA ALA A 1154 20.80 -21.72 -14.09
C ALA A 1154 21.91 -20.95 -14.85
N SER A 1155 22.03 -19.63 -14.66
CA SER A 1155 23.14 -18.81 -15.17
C SER A 1155 24.48 -19.13 -14.45
N GLN A 1156 24.43 -19.20 -13.11
CA GLN A 1156 25.58 -19.23 -12.20
C GLN A 1156 25.90 -20.63 -11.63
N VAL A 1157 24.93 -21.44 -11.27
CA VAL A 1157 25.13 -22.78 -10.71
C VAL A 1157 25.32 -23.81 -11.83
N LYS A 1158 26.56 -24.27 -12.06
CA LYS A 1158 26.88 -25.26 -13.11
C LYS A 1158 27.81 -26.35 -12.58
N LYS A 1159 27.56 -27.60 -12.96
CA LYS A 1159 28.34 -28.78 -12.51
C LYS A 1159 29.84 -28.57 -12.72
N GLY A 1160 30.60 -28.64 -11.63
CA GLY A 1160 32.04 -28.41 -11.60
C GLY A 1160 32.48 -27.00 -11.20
N ARG A 1161 31.57 -26.02 -11.05
CA ARG A 1161 31.83 -24.75 -10.34
C ARG A 1161 31.86 -24.98 -8.82
N THR A 1162 32.52 -24.09 -8.07
CA THR A 1162 32.32 -23.98 -6.62
C THR A 1162 31.18 -23.02 -6.36
N VAL A 1163 30.27 -23.36 -5.45
CA VAL A 1163 29.13 -22.54 -5.05
C VAL A 1163 29.11 -22.50 -3.52
N ARG A 1164 28.76 -21.33 -2.98
CA ARG A 1164 28.45 -21.11 -1.57
C ARG A 1164 26.93 -20.96 -1.47
N ALA A 1165 26.33 -21.56 -0.45
CA ALA A 1165 24.89 -21.48 -0.22
C ALA A 1165 24.62 -21.20 1.26
N ILE A 1166 23.73 -20.25 1.52
CA ILE A 1166 23.08 -20.06 2.82
C ILE A 1166 21.71 -20.76 2.78
N GLY A 1167 21.23 -21.25 3.93
CA GLY A 1167 19.86 -21.74 4.06
C GLY A 1167 19.56 -22.33 5.44
N ILE A 1168 18.29 -22.64 5.68
CA ILE A 1168 17.81 -23.26 6.93
C ILE A 1168 17.94 -24.78 6.83
N LEU A 1169 18.55 -25.44 7.81
CA LEU A 1169 18.64 -26.90 7.80
C LEU A 1169 17.29 -27.58 8.12
N HIS A 1170 16.85 -28.44 7.21
CA HIS A 1170 15.57 -29.12 7.22
C HIS A 1170 15.74 -30.61 6.88
N LEU A 1171 14.77 -31.45 7.26
CA LEU A 1171 14.61 -32.79 6.69
C LEU A 1171 13.52 -32.75 5.62
N ASP A 1172 13.84 -33.15 4.39
CA ASP A 1172 12.84 -33.29 3.32
C ASP A 1172 11.87 -34.47 3.55
N SER A 1173 10.90 -34.65 2.64
CA SER A 1173 9.89 -35.70 2.74
C SER A 1173 10.41 -37.14 2.65
N GLU A 1174 11.67 -37.36 2.22
CA GLU A 1174 12.36 -38.66 2.33
C GLU A 1174 13.15 -38.81 3.65
N GLY A 1175 13.19 -37.77 4.48
CA GLY A 1175 13.98 -37.69 5.71
C GLY A 1175 15.44 -37.31 5.47
N THR A 1176 15.77 -36.72 4.32
CA THR A 1176 17.15 -36.32 3.97
C THR A 1176 17.45 -34.90 4.46
N PRO A 1177 18.58 -34.65 5.14
CA PRO A 1177 19.02 -33.31 5.47
C PRO A 1177 19.29 -32.46 4.21
N VAL A 1178 18.66 -31.29 4.15
CA VAL A 1178 18.80 -30.28 3.08
C VAL A 1178 18.87 -28.88 3.68
N LEU A 1179 19.54 -27.94 3.00
CA LEU A 1179 19.35 -26.51 3.27
C LEU A 1179 18.19 -25.98 2.42
N ARG A 1180 17.11 -25.52 3.05
CA ARG A 1180 16.07 -24.71 2.39
C ARG A 1180 16.66 -23.31 2.17
N VAL A 1181 16.79 -22.90 0.91
CA VAL A 1181 17.15 -21.54 0.52
C VAL A 1181 15.95 -20.62 0.74
N ARG A 1182 16.18 -19.42 1.28
CA ARG A 1182 15.15 -18.40 1.54
C ARG A 1182 14.99 -17.45 0.35
N ASN A 1183 16.11 -17.13 -0.31
CA ASN A 1183 16.22 -16.29 -1.49
C ASN A 1183 17.30 -16.89 -2.42
N CYS A 1184 17.06 -16.99 -3.73
CA CYS A 1184 18.04 -17.47 -4.71
C CYS A 1184 19.42 -16.76 -4.62
N ASP A 1185 19.46 -15.49 -4.23
CA ASP A 1185 20.68 -14.69 -4.06
C ASP A 1185 21.65 -15.28 -3.01
N GLU A 1186 21.15 -16.13 -2.11
CA GLU A 1186 21.95 -16.88 -1.14
C GLU A 1186 22.88 -17.93 -1.78
N VAL A 1187 22.68 -18.27 -3.07
CA VAL A 1187 23.35 -19.37 -3.79
C VAL A 1187 24.39 -18.84 -4.79
N VAL A 1188 25.51 -18.34 -4.25
CA VAL A 1188 26.51 -17.57 -4.99
C VAL A 1188 27.61 -18.44 -5.62
N TYR A 1189 27.95 -18.19 -6.88
CA TYR A 1189 29.14 -18.77 -7.53
C TYR A 1189 30.46 -18.23 -6.95
N VAL A 1190 31.32 -19.13 -6.46
CA VAL A 1190 32.66 -18.80 -5.94
C VAL A 1190 33.72 -19.02 -7.04
N PRO A 1191 34.36 -17.96 -7.57
CA PRO A 1191 35.36 -18.10 -8.62
C PRO A 1191 36.67 -18.72 -8.08
N PRO A 1192 37.32 -19.63 -8.84
CA PRO A 1192 38.53 -20.31 -8.39
C PRO A 1192 39.73 -19.34 -8.32
N VAL A 1193 40.30 -19.16 -7.13
CA VAL A 1193 41.45 -18.29 -6.89
C VAL A 1193 42.66 -18.71 -7.75
N PRO A 1194 43.21 -17.85 -8.62
CA PRO A 1194 44.31 -18.21 -9.50
C PRO A 1194 45.62 -18.39 -8.74
N VAL A 1195 46.11 -19.63 -8.72
CA VAL A 1195 47.37 -20.05 -8.08
C VAL A 1195 48.57 -19.58 -8.91
N SER A 1196 48.99 -18.34 -8.68
CA SER A 1196 50.29 -17.83 -9.13
C SER A 1196 51.17 -17.49 -7.92
N GLY A 1197 52.33 -18.15 -7.83
CA GLY A 1197 53.25 -17.99 -6.72
C GLY A 1197 54.20 -16.80 -6.90
N GLY A 1198 54.48 -16.09 -5.81
CA GLY A 1198 55.49 -15.02 -5.75
C GLY A 1198 54.91 -13.65 -5.39
N SER A 1199 55.15 -13.23 -4.14
CA SER A 1199 55.14 -11.82 -3.67
C SER A 1199 54.02 -10.91 -4.23
N ARG A 1200 52.80 -11.02 -3.69
CA ARG A 1200 51.76 -9.99 -3.89
C ARG A 1200 51.86 -8.89 -2.83
N ARG A 1201 51.78 -7.64 -3.27
CA ARG A 1201 51.30 -6.49 -2.47
C ARG A 1201 49.77 -6.45 -2.53
N ASN A 1202 49.11 -5.77 -1.61
CA ASN A 1202 47.66 -5.50 -1.70
C ASN A 1202 47.36 -4.58 -2.91
N PRO A 1203 46.47 -4.96 -3.86
CA PRO A 1203 46.09 -4.08 -4.96
C PRO A 1203 45.36 -2.80 -4.53
N ARG A 1204 44.63 -2.79 -3.40
CA ARG A 1204 43.90 -1.60 -2.91
C ARG A 1204 44.69 -0.68 -1.96
N THR A 1205 45.81 -1.13 -1.38
CA THR A 1205 46.63 -0.29 -0.46
C THR A 1205 48.14 -0.32 -0.71
N GLY A 1206 48.61 -1.05 -1.72
CA GLY A 1206 50.02 -1.11 -2.11
C GLY A 1206 50.96 -1.87 -1.17
N ASP A 1207 50.52 -2.33 0.00
CA ASP A 1207 51.41 -2.81 1.06
C ASP A 1207 51.78 -4.31 1.01
N LEU A 1208 52.87 -4.69 1.67
CA LEU A 1208 53.43 -6.06 1.66
C LEU A 1208 52.89 -6.93 2.81
N ILE A 1209 52.27 -8.07 2.46
CA ILE A 1209 51.76 -9.05 3.44
C ILE A 1209 52.92 -9.72 4.20
N TRP A 1210 52.96 -9.51 5.52
CA TRP A 1210 53.75 -10.33 6.44
C TRP A 1210 52.87 -11.31 7.21
N ILE A 1211 53.17 -12.60 7.08
CA ILE A 1211 52.54 -13.66 7.88
C ILE A 1211 53.18 -13.66 9.28
N ALA A 1212 52.37 -13.52 10.33
CA ALA A 1212 52.78 -13.73 11.71
C ALA A 1212 51.78 -14.67 12.42
N VAL A 1213 52.28 -15.78 12.97
CA VAL A 1213 51.47 -16.76 13.70
C VAL A 1213 51.48 -16.45 15.19
N GLY A 1214 50.30 -16.14 15.73
CA GLY A 1214 49.78 -16.14 17.12
C GLY A 1214 50.69 -16.14 18.36
N VAL A 1215 50.17 -15.55 19.45
CA VAL A 1215 50.25 -16.07 20.84
C VAL A 1215 49.36 -15.21 21.76
N MET A 1216 48.72 -15.83 22.76
CA MET A 1216 47.95 -15.14 23.82
C MET A 1216 48.86 -14.40 24.81
N ALA A 1217 48.38 -13.29 25.41
CA ALA A 1217 48.14 -13.20 26.87
C ALA A 1217 47.90 -11.77 27.41
N LEU A 1218 46.84 -11.64 28.24
CA LEU A 1218 46.78 -10.90 29.52
C LEU A 1218 47.60 -9.60 29.70
N SER A 1219 46.92 -8.46 29.89
CA SER A 1219 46.54 -7.98 31.25
C SER A 1219 46.02 -6.53 31.20
N GLY A 1220 45.12 -6.17 32.14
CA GLY A 1220 44.49 -4.84 32.21
C GLY A 1220 44.96 -3.97 33.39
N VAL A 1221 44.17 -2.93 33.67
CA VAL A 1221 44.33 -1.89 34.72
C VAL A 1221 45.33 -0.77 34.38
N GLY A 1222 44.79 0.42 34.08
CA GLY A 1222 45.59 1.63 33.79
C GLY A 1222 44.83 2.97 33.80
N LEU A 1223 43.66 3.06 34.44
CA LEU A 1223 42.83 4.28 34.46
C LEU A 1223 43.54 5.45 35.16
N ALA A 1224 43.61 6.63 34.53
CA ALA A 1224 44.42 7.76 35.01
C ALA A 1224 43.86 9.18 34.74
N VAL A 1225 42.55 9.40 34.88
CA VAL A 1225 42.00 10.77 34.98
C VAL A 1225 42.24 11.31 36.41
N LEU A 1226 43.21 12.21 36.60
CA LEU A 1226 43.37 12.88 37.91
C LEU A 1226 44.03 14.28 37.90
N LEU A 1227 43.18 15.30 37.75
CA LEU A 1227 43.28 16.67 38.29
C LEU A 1227 44.39 17.65 37.81
N LYS A 1228 44.02 18.54 36.88
CA LYS A 1228 44.57 19.91 36.81
C LYS A 1228 44.01 20.80 37.95
N LYS A 1229 44.65 20.73 39.12
CA LYS A 1229 44.74 21.77 40.18
C LYS A 1229 43.49 22.60 40.58
N LYS A 1230 42.95 22.26 41.75
CA LYS A 1230 42.58 23.15 42.89
C LYS A 1230 41.93 24.53 42.61
N LYS A 1231 40.66 24.63 43.03
CA LYS A 1231 39.93 25.84 43.49
C LYS A 1231 39.67 26.89 42.38
N ARG A 1232 38.48 27.48 42.36
CA ARG A 1232 37.68 27.88 43.53
C ARG A 1232 36.21 27.52 43.43
#